data_AF-A0A918C5X5-F1
#
_entry.id   AF-A0A918C5X5-F1
#
_cell.length_a   1.000
_cell.length_b   1.000
_cell.length_c   1.000
_cell.angle_alpha   90.00
_cell.angle_beta   90.00
_cell.angle_gamma   90.00
#
_symmetry.space_group_name_H-M   'P 1'
#
loop_
_entity.id
_entity.type
_entity.pdbx_description
1 polymer ?
#
loop_
_entity_poly.entity_id
_entity_poly.type
_entity_poly.pdbx_seq_one_letter_code
_entity_poly.pdbx_strand_id
1 'polypeptide(L)'
;MAKSVRLGIIRARHDTAVPVIPDPACFAVLMTGDHAVLRFWENTTRGHLDFVDSTMFPWVDMTIGTDTSRAAQARAAVDALRARFPDPPEWPGLDGLIVLTHPGQRTVPNPLAGTPGQPPTITQSFDGGASGVDGLPVAVLPVMASDHTFMCHEVGHVLGLDHSFGLDNNGTDWAPGDADIIVGQEYGSPYDLMSSATFAGRFLGTGPTYAGEPTFTGPAVPGWPYPGAVAMGPHLARANLHLFMPDALAGRVVEAPFPQPGAPVTARLVPASASNGRCLLLLHPPGEPANGVGRVYVEYRVPEGWDAGMDPLGASLSREGVVVHSVVDIADKGPRVWYRGAVPTHSPDTDVTVSTTPLVVRTVAADPDRHWVDVSVTAGAASAAEIVRGLQTDGVMGPVGDLQETRTPCGDPVRRGTFATATTAAFGVRSTGFGGSGVPVDPQPTVSWSVGGVPVAAPGGTVEVPVDGAVFTLDYTIEPETAELVLTSRGGERYETPAVVTVSGGGTTASATAVFTAPGWVEGVHPDDVAKLGDCLARIAQRYQRMPAPFRRPTPEPPWSDLSTRRIAERAWLRQAFRLIAQPPDLDAVGRGELSRLLQAQASPSAFMDALAEVAVDYSVPEADLADWLRNPEFTPYPALAQSLLLRLNSRGLKRPVFLDVIAFNYENSPGQPSPRLLEDVDTGVLEAAVVEGWNVRYGETAPGFAQLLA
;
A
#
# COMPACT_ATOMS: atom_id res chain seq x y z
N MET A 1 -12.77 11.69 22.79
CA MET A 1 -12.11 12.31 23.97
C MET A 1 -11.40 11.19 24.73
N ALA A 2 -10.29 11.48 25.40
CA ALA A 2 -9.65 10.51 26.29
C ALA A 2 -10.55 10.27 27.52
N LYS A 3 -10.62 9.03 27.95
CA LYS A 3 -11.23 8.55 29.18
C LYS A 3 -10.07 8.31 30.16
N SER A 4 -10.00 9.15 31.21
CA SER A 4 -9.09 8.90 32.33
C SER A 4 -9.54 7.62 33.03
N VAL A 5 -8.60 6.69 33.20
CA VAL A 5 -8.79 5.43 33.92
C VAL A 5 -7.77 5.36 35.05
N ARG A 6 -8.26 5.15 36.26
CA ARG A 6 -7.48 5.14 37.50
C ARG A 6 -7.33 3.72 38.00
N LEU A 7 -6.22 3.07 37.67
CA LEU A 7 -5.89 1.73 38.16
C LEU A 7 -4.98 1.80 39.37
N GLY A 8 -5.25 0.94 40.36
CA GLY A 8 -4.38 0.74 41.53
C GLY A 8 -3.51 -0.50 41.36
N ILE A 9 -2.18 -0.33 41.35
CA ILE A 9 -1.22 -1.44 41.24
C ILE A 9 -0.72 -1.81 42.63
N ILE A 10 -1.19 -2.94 43.16
CA ILE A 10 -0.78 -3.50 44.45
C ILE A 10 0.38 -4.47 44.22
N ARG A 11 1.50 -4.20 44.87
CA ARG A 11 2.68 -5.07 44.83
C ARG A 11 2.73 -5.89 46.11
N ALA A 12 2.38 -7.16 46.02
CA ALA A 12 2.20 -8.01 47.19
C ALA A 12 3.20 -9.17 47.18
N ARG A 13 3.98 -9.28 48.25
CA ARG A 13 4.94 -10.36 48.44
C ARG A 13 4.37 -11.36 49.43
N HIS A 14 4.27 -12.63 49.02
CA HIS A 14 3.80 -13.70 49.92
C HIS A 14 4.94 -14.48 50.58
N ASP A 15 6.14 -14.45 49.98
CA ASP A 15 7.35 -15.03 50.54
C ASP A 15 8.39 -13.94 50.85
N THR A 16 8.53 -13.61 52.14
CA THR A 16 9.45 -12.56 52.59
C THR A 16 10.92 -12.93 52.44
N ALA A 17 11.26 -14.20 52.19
CA ALA A 17 12.63 -14.62 51.90
C ALA A 17 13.07 -14.20 50.49
N VAL A 18 12.12 -13.92 49.59
CA VAL A 18 12.40 -13.39 48.25
C VAL A 18 12.51 -11.86 48.32
N PRO A 19 13.57 -11.25 47.77
CA PRO A 19 13.65 -9.79 47.65
C PRO A 19 12.49 -9.24 46.83
N VAL A 20 12.01 -8.05 47.21
CA VAL A 20 11.01 -7.32 46.41
C VAL A 20 11.59 -6.94 45.04
N ILE A 21 10.73 -6.85 44.04
CA ILE A 21 11.13 -6.37 42.71
C ILE A 21 11.40 -4.86 42.81
N PRO A 22 12.51 -4.36 42.26
CA PRO A 22 12.82 -2.93 42.29
C PRO A 22 11.72 -2.10 41.62
N ASP A 23 11.38 -0.95 42.22
CA ASP A 23 10.38 -0.01 41.69
C ASP A 23 10.59 0.32 40.20
N PRO A 24 11.82 0.63 39.72
CA PRO A 24 12.05 0.91 38.30
C PRO A 24 11.64 -0.24 37.37
N ALA A 25 11.80 -1.50 37.79
CA ALA A 25 11.41 -2.65 36.99
C ALA A 25 9.88 -2.80 36.95
N CYS A 26 9.18 -2.58 38.09
CA CYS A 26 7.72 -2.55 38.11
C CYS A 26 7.16 -1.43 37.23
N PHE A 27 7.72 -0.22 37.29
CA PHE A 27 7.31 0.90 36.44
C PHE A 27 7.54 0.60 34.96
N ALA A 28 8.69 0.02 34.61
CA ALA A 28 9.01 -0.32 33.23
C ALA A 28 8.08 -1.40 32.65
N VAL A 29 7.69 -2.42 33.42
CA VAL A 29 6.78 -3.49 32.93
C VAL A 29 5.32 -3.05 32.92
N LEU A 30 4.87 -2.27 33.91
CA LEU A 30 3.44 -1.99 34.05
C LEU A 30 3.02 -0.62 33.55
N MET A 31 3.82 0.43 33.76
CA MET A 31 3.35 1.81 33.57
C MET A 31 4.02 2.55 32.43
N THR A 32 5.34 2.75 32.48
CA THR A 32 6.02 3.79 31.69
C THR A 32 7.01 3.27 30.65
N GLY A 33 7.28 1.96 30.63
CA GLY A 33 8.14 1.39 29.59
C GLY A 33 7.48 1.42 28.21
N ASP A 34 8.29 1.41 27.16
CA ASP A 34 7.80 1.42 25.77
C ASP A 34 6.88 0.23 25.44
N HIS A 35 7.09 -0.88 26.16
CA HIS A 35 6.29 -2.09 26.10
C HIS A 35 5.64 -2.40 27.46
N ALA A 36 5.20 -1.36 28.18
CA ALA A 36 4.49 -1.55 29.43
C ALA A 36 3.04 -1.98 29.19
N VAL A 37 2.45 -2.68 30.17
CA VAL A 37 1.04 -3.14 30.10
C VAL A 37 0.07 -1.97 29.91
N LEU A 38 0.21 -0.87 30.65
CA LEU A 38 -0.66 0.30 30.45
C LEU A 38 -0.38 0.99 29.11
N ARG A 39 0.88 1.00 28.66
CA ARG A 39 1.27 1.54 27.35
C ARG A 39 0.67 0.76 26.19
N PHE A 40 0.54 -0.56 26.32
CA PHE A 40 -0.20 -1.39 25.37
C PHE A 40 -1.64 -0.87 25.24
N TRP A 41 -2.33 -0.66 26.36
CA TRP A 41 -3.72 -0.21 26.38
C TRP A 41 -3.88 1.22 25.85
N GLU A 42 -2.97 2.13 26.16
CA GLU A 42 -2.94 3.47 25.55
C GLU A 42 -2.79 3.37 24.02
N ASN A 43 -1.79 2.61 23.55
CA ASN A 43 -1.49 2.50 22.12
C ASN A 43 -2.62 1.82 21.35
N THR A 44 -3.13 0.71 21.86
CA THR A 44 -4.18 -0.06 21.19
C THR A 44 -5.51 0.67 21.20
N THR A 45 -5.78 1.52 22.18
CA THR A 45 -6.98 2.38 22.20
C THR A 45 -6.72 3.78 21.62
N ARG A 46 -5.50 4.02 21.12
CA ARG A 46 -5.06 5.28 20.50
C ARG A 46 -5.22 6.50 21.41
N GLY A 47 -4.89 6.33 22.67
CA GLY A 47 -5.03 7.35 23.71
C GLY A 47 -6.48 7.60 24.12
N HIS A 48 -7.44 6.74 23.71
CA HIS A 48 -8.78 6.80 24.28
C HIS A 48 -8.75 6.42 25.76
N LEU A 49 -7.95 5.43 26.16
CA LEU A 49 -7.65 5.20 27.57
C LEU A 49 -6.38 5.95 27.94
N ASP A 50 -6.44 6.70 29.04
CA ASP A 50 -5.33 7.43 29.63
C ASP A 50 -5.17 6.98 31.09
N PHE A 51 -3.95 6.63 31.48
CA PHE A 51 -3.63 6.09 32.80
C PHE A 51 -2.77 7.02 33.64
N VAL A 52 -2.64 8.31 33.28
CA VAL A 52 -1.83 9.30 34.02
C VAL A 52 -2.14 9.33 35.53
N ASP A 53 -3.40 9.10 35.92
CA ASP A 53 -3.87 9.11 37.30
C ASP A 53 -3.82 7.73 38.00
N SER A 54 -3.26 6.71 37.35
CA SER A 54 -3.05 5.38 37.94
C SER A 54 -1.89 5.40 38.94
N THR A 55 -1.98 4.59 39.99
CA THR A 55 -1.01 4.61 41.10
C THR A 55 -0.37 3.26 41.33
N MET A 56 0.89 3.27 41.77
CA MET A 56 1.60 2.08 42.23
C MET A 56 1.80 2.16 43.73
N PHE A 57 1.12 1.30 44.47
CA PHE A 57 1.21 1.27 45.92
C PHE A 57 2.56 0.73 46.41
N PRO A 58 3.01 1.09 47.63
CA PRO A 58 4.19 0.48 48.25
C PRO A 58 4.05 -1.04 48.35
N TRP A 59 5.17 -1.74 48.35
CA TRP A 59 5.19 -3.18 48.60
C TRP A 59 4.50 -3.55 49.92
N VAL A 60 3.67 -4.57 49.91
CA VAL A 60 3.07 -5.15 51.13
C VAL A 60 3.40 -6.63 51.23
N ASP A 61 3.57 -7.10 52.47
CA ASP A 61 3.70 -8.52 52.74
C ASP A 61 2.29 -9.07 53.00
N MET A 62 1.89 -10.08 52.24
CA MET A 62 0.59 -10.73 52.38
C MET A 62 0.74 -12.17 52.84
N THR A 63 -0.25 -12.68 53.56
CA THR A 63 -0.32 -14.11 53.91
C THR A 63 -1.32 -14.79 52.99
N ILE A 64 -0.85 -15.73 52.17
CA ILE A 64 -1.70 -16.58 51.33
C ILE A 64 -1.81 -17.96 51.98
N GLY A 65 -3.05 -18.44 52.11
CA GLY A 65 -3.35 -19.75 52.68
C GLY A 65 -3.12 -20.90 51.70
N THR A 66 -3.81 -22.02 51.92
CA THR A 66 -3.80 -23.15 50.99
C THR A 66 -4.51 -22.83 49.68
N ASP A 67 -5.55 -21.99 49.74
CA ASP A 67 -6.25 -21.45 48.58
C ASP A 67 -5.39 -20.39 47.88
N THR A 68 -4.96 -20.72 46.67
CA THR A 68 -4.14 -19.87 45.79
C THR A 68 -4.94 -19.38 44.58
N SER A 69 -6.28 -19.39 44.65
CA SER A 69 -7.13 -18.82 43.62
C SER A 69 -6.85 -17.33 43.43
N ARG A 70 -7.12 -16.81 42.22
CA ARG A 70 -7.04 -15.38 41.93
C ARG A 70 -7.87 -14.53 42.92
N ALA A 71 -9.05 -14.99 43.32
CA ALA A 71 -9.89 -14.28 44.30
C ALA A 71 -9.24 -14.20 45.69
N ALA A 72 -8.65 -15.30 46.17
CA ALA A 72 -7.95 -15.33 47.45
C ALA A 72 -6.70 -14.44 47.46
N GLN A 73 -5.94 -14.45 46.36
CA GLN A 73 -4.78 -13.58 46.18
C GLN A 73 -5.16 -12.10 46.20
N ALA A 74 -6.18 -11.71 45.42
CA ALA A 74 -6.66 -10.32 45.39
C ALA A 74 -7.10 -9.84 46.77
N ARG A 75 -7.89 -10.67 47.48
CA ARG A 75 -8.35 -10.40 48.85
C ARG A 75 -7.17 -10.18 49.80
N ALA A 76 -6.21 -11.11 49.81
CA ALA A 76 -5.05 -11.05 50.70
C ALA A 76 -4.17 -9.81 50.43
N ALA A 77 -3.98 -9.44 49.16
CA ALA A 77 -3.22 -8.25 48.78
C ALA A 77 -3.92 -6.95 49.23
N VAL A 78 -5.24 -6.85 49.05
CA VAL A 78 -6.03 -5.69 49.49
C VAL A 78 -6.04 -5.56 51.01
N ASP A 79 -6.25 -6.67 51.73
CA ASP A 79 -6.24 -6.68 53.19
C ASP A 79 -4.85 -6.28 53.74
N ALA A 80 -3.78 -6.78 53.13
CA ALA A 80 -2.41 -6.39 53.47
C ALA A 80 -2.14 -4.90 53.20
N LEU A 81 -2.64 -4.36 52.09
CA LEU A 81 -2.53 -2.94 51.79
C LEU A 81 -3.25 -2.08 52.82
N ARG A 82 -4.50 -2.41 53.15
CA ARG A 82 -5.30 -1.68 54.15
C ARG A 82 -4.76 -1.81 55.56
N ALA A 83 -4.21 -2.97 55.93
CA ALA A 83 -3.57 -3.15 57.23
C ALA A 83 -2.35 -2.22 57.39
N ARG A 84 -1.59 -2.00 56.31
CA ARG A 84 -0.43 -1.10 56.29
C ARG A 84 -0.84 0.37 56.15
N PHE A 85 -1.88 0.65 55.37
CA PHE A 85 -2.40 1.97 55.07
C PHE A 85 -3.94 1.98 55.21
N PRO A 86 -4.47 2.25 56.42
CA PRO A 86 -5.90 2.11 56.71
C PRO A 86 -6.83 2.95 55.82
N ASP A 87 -6.32 4.08 55.30
CA ASP A 87 -7.01 4.96 54.35
C ASP A 87 -6.00 5.42 53.27
N PRO A 88 -5.67 4.59 52.28
CA PRO A 88 -4.77 5.01 51.21
C PRO A 88 -5.45 6.15 50.45
N PRO A 89 -4.89 7.37 50.41
CA PRO A 89 -5.55 8.52 49.79
C PRO A 89 -5.83 8.32 48.30
N GLU A 90 -5.11 7.40 47.65
CA GLU A 90 -5.26 7.05 46.24
C GLU A 90 -6.35 5.98 45.99
N TRP A 91 -6.92 5.36 47.03
CA TRP A 91 -7.92 4.28 46.91
C TRP A 91 -9.30 4.74 46.42
N PRO A 92 -9.86 5.89 46.87
CA PRO A 92 -11.17 6.35 46.40
C PRO A 92 -11.16 6.69 44.90
N GLY A 93 -12.15 6.17 44.18
CA GLY A 93 -12.37 6.46 42.75
C GLY A 93 -11.40 5.76 41.81
N LEU A 94 -10.84 4.61 42.21
CA LEU A 94 -10.19 3.69 41.30
C LEU A 94 -11.25 2.96 40.45
N ASP A 95 -10.93 2.73 39.18
CA ASP A 95 -11.76 1.97 38.24
C ASP A 95 -11.47 0.46 38.31
N GLY A 96 -10.31 0.07 38.82
CA GLY A 96 -9.89 -1.33 38.94
C GLY A 96 -8.52 -1.49 39.58
N LEU A 97 -8.10 -2.74 39.79
CA LEU A 97 -6.83 -3.08 40.43
C LEU A 97 -5.98 -4.02 39.59
N ILE A 98 -4.67 -3.90 39.74
CA ILE A 98 -3.68 -4.87 39.28
C ILE A 98 -2.94 -5.36 40.51
N VAL A 99 -2.95 -6.67 40.76
CA VAL A 99 -2.26 -7.29 41.89
C VAL A 99 -1.07 -8.09 41.38
N LEU A 100 0.14 -7.65 41.71
CA LEU A 100 1.35 -8.44 41.49
C LEU A 100 1.56 -9.36 42.68
N THR A 101 1.41 -10.66 42.46
CA THR A 101 1.74 -11.67 43.47
C THR A 101 3.17 -12.14 43.27
N HIS A 102 4.08 -11.80 44.18
CA HIS A 102 5.51 -12.13 44.09
C HIS A 102 5.94 -13.12 45.19
N PRO A 103 6.61 -14.24 44.84
CA PRO A 103 6.98 -14.69 43.48
C PRO A 103 5.84 -15.29 42.64
N GLY A 104 4.61 -15.44 43.15
CA GLY A 104 3.51 -16.00 42.34
C GLY A 104 3.56 -17.52 42.15
N GLN A 105 4.46 -18.18 42.88
CA GLN A 105 4.59 -19.63 42.96
C GLN A 105 5.06 -20.02 44.36
N ARG A 106 4.85 -21.27 44.76
CA ARG A 106 5.37 -21.80 46.02
C ARG A 106 5.87 -23.23 45.85
N THR A 107 6.81 -23.63 46.69
CA THR A 107 7.24 -25.02 46.79
C THR A 107 6.25 -25.79 47.67
N VAL A 108 5.67 -26.88 47.14
CA VAL A 108 4.76 -27.76 47.87
C VAL A 108 5.29 -29.20 47.88
N PRO A 109 4.90 -30.04 48.86
CA PRO A 109 5.17 -31.48 48.81
C PRO A 109 4.68 -32.08 47.50
N ASN A 110 5.51 -32.90 46.84
CA ASN A 110 5.10 -33.59 45.62
C ASN A 110 4.13 -34.74 45.99
N PRO A 111 2.90 -34.78 45.47
CA PRO A 111 1.99 -35.90 45.73
C PRO A 111 2.54 -37.24 45.22
N LEU A 112 3.50 -37.22 44.29
CA LEU A 112 4.19 -38.40 43.76
C LEU A 112 5.54 -38.67 44.44
N ALA A 113 5.88 -37.94 45.51
CA ALA A 113 7.13 -38.15 46.26
C ALA A 113 7.26 -39.62 46.70
N GLY A 114 8.44 -40.21 46.46
CA GLY A 114 8.71 -41.63 46.74
C GLY A 114 8.52 -42.56 45.53
N THR A 115 7.97 -42.08 44.42
CA THR A 115 7.97 -42.79 43.13
C THR A 115 9.33 -42.61 42.43
N PRO A 116 9.90 -43.62 41.74
CA PRO A 116 11.17 -43.47 41.02
C PRO A 116 11.14 -42.28 40.05
N GLY A 117 12.14 -41.39 40.16
CA GLY A 117 12.27 -40.20 39.31
C GLY A 117 11.45 -38.97 39.75
N GLN A 118 10.66 -39.06 40.83
CA GLN A 118 9.84 -37.95 41.32
C GLN A 118 10.54 -37.20 42.48
N PRO A 119 10.66 -35.86 42.41
CA PRO A 119 11.29 -35.07 43.48
C PRO A 119 10.42 -35.03 44.75
N PRO A 120 10.99 -34.73 45.93
CA PRO A 120 10.21 -34.63 47.17
C PRO A 120 9.26 -33.43 47.22
N THR A 121 9.54 -32.39 46.43
CA THR A 121 8.71 -31.19 46.31
C THR A 121 8.57 -30.80 44.85
N ILE A 122 7.51 -30.05 44.54
CA ILE A 122 7.26 -29.44 43.22
C ILE A 122 6.99 -27.96 43.39
N THR A 123 7.22 -27.20 42.32
CA THR A 123 6.80 -25.80 42.22
C THR A 123 5.34 -25.76 41.76
N GLN A 124 4.49 -25.12 42.55
CA GLN A 124 3.11 -24.85 42.22
C GLN A 124 2.96 -23.36 41.89
N SER A 125 2.62 -23.05 40.65
CA SER A 125 2.21 -21.69 40.25
C SER A 125 0.85 -21.34 40.85
N PHE A 126 0.64 -20.07 41.17
CA PHE A 126 -0.66 -19.60 41.61
C PHE A 126 -1.58 -19.36 40.41
N ASP A 127 -2.89 -19.44 40.64
CA ASP A 127 -3.89 -19.16 39.61
C ASP A 127 -3.91 -17.65 39.31
N GLY A 128 -3.49 -17.26 38.11
CA GLY A 128 -3.55 -15.88 37.64
C GLY A 128 -4.86 -15.60 36.92
N GLY A 129 -5.27 -14.33 36.93
CA GLY A 129 -6.25 -13.80 36.00
C GLY A 129 -7.25 -12.83 36.62
N ALA A 130 -8.30 -12.51 35.86
CA ALA A 130 -9.29 -11.52 36.23
C ALA A 130 -10.31 -12.05 37.25
N SER A 131 -10.70 -11.19 38.19
CA SER A 131 -11.69 -11.45 39.23
C SER A 131 -12.27 -10.13 39.76
N GLY A 132 -12.90 -10.16 40.95
CA GLY A 132 -13.39 -8.97 41.64
C GLY A 132 -13.04 -8.98 43.12
N VAL A 133 -12.78 -7.79 43.68
CA VAL A 133 -12.58 -7.58 45.11
C VAL A 133 -13.25 -6.27 45.51
N ASP A 134 -14.14 -6.31 46.51
CA ASP A 134 -14.85 -5.13 47.02
C ASP A 134 -15.56 -4.28 45.96
N GLY A 135 -16.12 -4.95 44.94
CA GLY A 135 -16.82 -4.30 43.83
C GLY A 135 -15.91 -3.71 42.76
N LEU A 136 -14.58 -3.81 42.91
CA LEU A 136 -13.62 -3.45 41.88
C LEU A 136 -13.22 -4.68 41.04
N PRO A 137 -13.12 -4.55 39.72
CA PRO A 137 -12.47 -5.57 38.90
C PRO A 137 -10.96 -5.61 39.18
N VAL A 138 -10.37 -6.80 39.16
CA VAL A 138 -8.96 -7.02 39.50
C VAL A 138 -8.29 -7.98 38.54
N ALA A 139 -7.12 -7.62 38.03
CA ALA A 139 -6.20 -8.53 37.36
C ALA A 139 -5.16 -9.03 38.38
N VAL A 140 -5.11 -10.34 38.62
CA VAL A 140 -4.11 -10.97 39.49
C VAL A 140 -3.01 -11.58 38.64
N LEU A 141 -1.78 -11.13 38.84
CA LEU A 141 -0.62 -11.44 38.02
C LEU A 141 0.47 -12.13 38.87
N PRO A 142 0.51 -13.48 38.88
CA PRO A 142 1.59 -14.24 39.50
C PRO A 142 2.91 -14.04 38.74
N VAL A 143 3.84 -13.29 39.31
CA VAL A 143 4.99 -12.73 38.59
C VAL A 143 5.82 -13.78 37.84
N MET A 144 6.08 -14.94 38.43
CA MET A 144 6.94 -15.98 37.84
C MET A 144 6.27 -16.86 36.77
N ALA A 145 4.99 -16.61 36.45
CA ALA A 145 4.24 -17.36 35.45
C ALA A 145 3.43 -16.48 34.48
N SER A 146 3.48 -15.16 34.64
CA SER A 146 2.79 -14.21 33.76
C SER A 146 3.74 -13.64 32.72
N ASP A 147 3.51 -13.94 31.44
CA ASP A 147 4.12 -13.19 30.35
C ASP A 147 3.36 -11.89 30.07
N HIS A 148 3.90 -11.02 29.20
CA HIS A 148 3.26 -9.73 28.92
C HIS A 148 1.92 -9.88 28.19
N THR A 149 1.73 -10.89 27.33
CA THR A 149 0.44 -11.15 26.67
C THR A 149 -0.65 -11.45 27.67
N PHE A 150 -0.37 -12.34 28.62
CA PHE A 150 -1.23 -12.68 29.74
C PHE A 150 -1.51 -11.45 30.61
N MET A 151 -0.48 -10.70 31.00
CA MET A 151 -0.68 -9.48 31.81
C MET A 151 -1.61 -8.48 31.12
N CYS A 152 -1.43 -8.25 29.83
CA CYS A 152 -2.29 -7.35 29.08
C CYS A 152 -3.72 -7.91 28.98
N HIS A 153 -3.88 -9.18 28.61
CA HIS A 153 -5.17 -9.87 28.53
C HIS A 153 -6.01 -9.68 29.79
N GLU A 154 -5.42 -9.96 30.95
CA GLU A 154 -6.12 -9.89 32.24
C GLU A 154 -6.47 -8.44 32.63
N VAL A 155 -5.61 -7.48 32.29
CA VAL A 155 -5.95 -6.05 32.42
C VAL A 155 -7.08 -5.66 31.46
N GLY A 156 -7.18 -6.30 30.29
CA GLY A 156 -8.31 -6.10 29.37
C GLY A 156 -9.66 -6.35 30.02
N HIS A 157 -9.78 -7.41 30.82
CA HIS A 157 -11.00 -7.67 31.61
C HIS A 157 -11.29 -6.59 32.65
N VAL A 158 -10.25 -6.05 33.30
CA VAL A 158 -10.40 -4.91 34.22
C VAL A 158 -10.95 -3.68 33.50
N LEU A 159 -10.59 -3.50 32.23
CA LEU A 159 -11.06 -2.41 31.38
C LEU A 159 -12.45 -2.68 30.77
N GLY A 160 -13.05 -3.85 31.03
CA GLY A 160 -14.38 -4.23 30.54
C GLY A 160 -14.39 -4.87 29.15
N LEU A 161 -13.25 -5.39 28.69
CA LEU A 161 -13.16 -6.16 27.45
C LEU A 161 -13.37 -7.65 27.74
N ASP A 162 -13.97 -8.33 26.77
CA ASP A 162 -14.22 -9.76 26.81
C ASP A 162 -13.45 -10.50 25.71
N HIS A 163 -13.41 -11.82 25.87
CA HIS A 163 -12.77 -12.73 24.94
C HIS A 163 -13.33 -12.64 23.51
N SER A 164 -12.46 -12.85 22.55
CA SER A 164 -12.86 -13.15 21.18
C SER A 164 -12.95 -14.66 20.95
N PHE A 165 -13.74 -15.02 19.94
CA PHE A 165 -14.06 -16.39 19.54
C PHE A 165 -13.63 -16.60 18.08
N GLY A 166 -13.63 -17.83 17.60
CA GLY A 166 -13.24 -18.08 16.22
C GLY A 166 -13.06 -19.54 15.88
N LEU A 167 -11.81 -19.90 15.59
CA LEU A 167 -11.42 -21.24 15.17
C LEU A 167 -11.60 -22.26 16.29
N ASP A 168 -11.87 -23.50 15.88
CA ASP A 168 -11.92 -24.64 16.79
C ASP A 168 -10.54 -24.86 17.42
N ASN A 169 -10.49 -24.98 18.74
CA ASN A 169 -9.26 -25.29 19.45
C ASN A 169 -9.56 -26.34 20.54
N ASN A 170 -8.53 -26.82 21.23
CA ASN A 170 -8.64 -27.91 22.20
C ASN A 170 -8.92 -27.43 23.62
N GLY A 171 -9.24 -26.16 23.82
CA GLY A 171 -9.32 -25.62 25.16
C GLY A 171 -8.54 -24.34 25.36
N THR A 172 -8.85 -23.73 26.49
CA THR A 172 -8.09 -22.68 27.18
C THR A 172 -6.59 -22.98 27.32
N ASP A 173 -5.78 -21.91 27.39
CA ASP A 173 -4.31 -21.93 27.51
C ASP A 173 -3.70 -22.87 28.58
N TRP A 174 -4.44 -23.23 29.63
CA TRP A 174 -3.93 -24.03 30.75
C TRP A 174 -3.98 -25.55 30.54
N ALA A 175 -4.57 -26.04 29.44
CA ALA A 175 -4.65 -27.46 29.12
C ALA A 175 -4.19 -27.78 27.69
N PRO A 176 -2.97 -27.39 27.28
CA PRO A 176 -2.47 -27.68 25.93
C PRO A 176 -2.37 -29.20 25.65
N GLY A 177 -2.39 -30.01 26.70
CA GLY A 177 -2.41 -31.47 26.66
C GLY A 177 -3.77 -32.11 26.37
N ASP A 178 -4.85 -31.34 26.22
CA ASP A 178 -6.17 -31.88 25.91
C ASP A 178 -6.28 -32.24 24.42
N ALA A 179 -6.78 -33.44 24.11
CA ALA A 179 -6.92 -33.91 22.73
C ALA A 179 -8.33 -33.63 22.16
N ASP A 180 -9.29 -33.25 23.00
CA ASP A 180 -10.67 -33.04 22.62
C ASP A 180 -10.84 -31.71 21.86
N ILE A 181 -11.64 -31.72 20.79
CA ILE A 181 -11.93 -30.51 20.00
C ILE A 181 -13.16 -29.82 20.58
N ILE A 182 -13.05 -28.54 20.85
CA ILE A 182 -14.18 -27.69 21.21
C ILE A 182 -14.46 -26.77 20.03
N VAL A 183 -15.67 -26.90 19.48
CA VAL A 183 -16.09 -26.16 18.29
C VAL A 183 -16.40 -24.71 18.63
N GLY A 184 -15.87 -23.78 17.83
CA GLY A 184 -16.17 -22.36 17.92
C GLY A 184 -15.75 -21.75 19.25
N GLN A 185 -14.55 -22.07 19.71
CA GLN A 185 -14.17 -21.78 21.08
C GLN A 185 -13.79 -20.31 21.31
N GLU A 186 -14.00 -19.88 22.54
CA GLU A 186 -13.29 -18.79 23.19
C GLU A 186 -11.78 -18.90 22.93
N TYR A 187 -11.11 -17.76 22.78
CA TYR A 187 -9.69 -17.72 22.39
C TYR A 187 -9.42 -18.23 20.96
N GLY A 188 -10.41 -18.14 20.09
CA GLY A 188 -10.32 -18.59 18.70
C GLY A 188 -9.89 -17.53 17.68
N SER A 189 -9.47 -16.33 18.11
CA SER A 189 -9.10 -15.23 17.20
C SER A 189 -7.58 -14.98 17.22
N PRO A 190 -6.84 -15.35 16.17
CA PRO A 190 -5.38 -15.21 16.16
C PRO A 190 -4.91 -13.75 16.00
N TYR A 191 -5.81 -12.81 15.74
CA TYR A 191 -5.49 -11.38 15.53
C TYR A 191 -5.97 -10.48 16.68
N ASP A 192 -6.25 -11.06 17.84
CA ASP A 192 -6.78 -10.34 19.01
C ASP A 192 -6.06 -10.71 20.29
N LEU A 193 -5.58 -9.72 21.05
CA LEU A 193 -4.99 -9.94 22.37
C LEU A 193 -5.98 -10.65 23.33
N MET A 194 -7.28 -10.35 23.23
CA MET A 194 -8.28 -11.01 24.09
C MET A 194 -8.52 -12.49 23.74
N SER A 195 -7.75 -13.02 22.78
CA SER A 195 -7.62 -14.44 22.53
C SER A 195 -6.54 -15.11 23.39
N SER A 196 -5.96 -14.39 24.35
CA SER A 196 -4.94 -14.89 25.29
C SER A 196 -3.73 -15.52 24.57
N ALA A 197 -2.97 -16.40 25.25
CA ALA A 197 -1.69 -16.92 24.76
C ALA A 197 -1.83 -17.97 23.64
N THR A 198 -3.00 -18.60 23.49
CA THR A 198 -3.22 -19.61 22.44
C THR A 198 -3.34 -18.99 21.06
N PHE A 199 -3.91 -17.79 20.91
CA PHE A 199 -4.14 -17.13 19.61
C PHE A 199 -4.74 -18.08 18.56
N ALA A 200 -5.78 -18.83 18.94
CA ALA A 200 -6.41 -19.87 18.13
C ALA A 200 -5.52 -21.09 17.79
N GLY A 201 -4.35 -21.21 18.41
CA GLY A 201 -3.47 -22.37 18.32
C GLY A 201 -4.08 -23.61 18.96
N ARG A 202 -3.83 -24.77 18.36
CA ARG A 202 -4.28 -26.09 18.85
C ARG A 202 -3.06 -26.95 19.21
N PHE A 203 -3.07 -27.54 20.41
CA PHE A 203 -1.86 -28.17 20.95
C PHE A 203 -1.84 -29.71 20.96
N LEU A 204 -2.98 -30.43 20.90
CA LEU A 204 -3.03 -31.89 20.69
C LEU A 204 -4.35 -32.34 19.99
N GLY A 205 -4.39 -33.57 19.46
CA GLY A 205 -5.59 -34.24 18.91
C GLY A 205 -5.54 -34.61 17.41
N THR A 206 -6.63 -35.19 16.88
CA THR A 206 -6.71 -35.79 15.52
C THR A 206 -7.39 -34.91 14.46
N GLY A 207 -7.87 -33.72 14.82
CA GLY A 207 -8.48 -32.80 13.85
C GLY A 207 -7.47 -31.84 13.23
N PRO A 208 -7.94 -30.77 12.56
CA PRO A 208 -7.05 -29.77 11.96
C PRO A 208 -6.15 -29.12 13.02
N THR A 209 -4.85 -29.00 12.71
CA THR A 209 -3.87 -28.29 13.53
C THR A 209 -3.76 -26.85 13.07
N TYR A 210 -3.93 -25.93 14.01
CA TYR A 210 -3.75 -24.50 13.83
C TYR A 210 -2.54 -24.05 14.65
N ALA A 211 -1.66 -23.26 14.06
CA ALA A 211 -0.59 -22.60 14.79
C ALA A 211 -0.70 -21.10 14.53
N GLY A 212 -1.02 -20.30 15.54
CA GLY A 212 -0.97 -18.84 15.45
C GLY A 212 0.04 -18.33 16.46
N GLU A 213 1.06 -17.61 16.01
CA GLU A 213 2.03 -16.97 16.90
C GLU A 213 2.21 -15.51 16.46
N PRO A 214 1.21 -14.64 16.64
CA PRO A 214 1.27 -13.22 16.27
C PRO A 214 2.10 -12.40 17.29
N THR A 215 2.98 -13.05 18.06
CA THR A 215 3.74 -12.45 19.15
C THR A 215 5.17 -12.14 18.74
N PHE A 216 5.76 -11.12 19.35
CA PHE A 216 7.19 -10.79 19.16
C PHE A 216 7.91 -10.68 20.49
N THR A 217 9.24 -10.78 20.46
CA THR A 217 10.08 -10.65 21.66
C THR A 217 10.41 -9.18 21.92
N GLY A 218 9.91 -8.63 23.02
CA GLY A 218 10.27 -7.31 23.52
C GLY A 218 11.59 -7.30 24.32
N PRO A 219 12.07 -6.12 24.74
CA PRO A 219 13.28 -6.00 25.53
C PRO A 219 13.10 -6.57 26.93
N ALA A 220 14.11 -7.27 27.45
CA ALA A 220 14.15 -7.68 28.85
C ALA A 220 14.23 -6.45 29.77
N VAL A 221 13.47 -6.45 30.86
CA VAL A 221 13.49 -5.37 31.85
C VAL A 221 14.48 -5.70 32.97
N PRO A 222 15.55 -4.90 33.16
CA PRO A 222 16.51 -5.12 34.25
C PRO A 222 15.83 -5.15 35.61
N GLY A 223 16.06 -6.22 36.37
CA GLY A 223 15.49 -6.39 37.71
C GLY A 223 14.11 -7.04 37.76
N TRP A 224 13.46 -7.28 36.61
CA TRP A 224 12.26 -8.13 36.55
C TRP A 224 12.65 -9.61 36.65
N PRO A 225 12.05 -10.41 37.54
CA PRO A 225 12.57 -11.74 37.87
C PRO A 225 12.15 -12.84 36.87
N TYR A 226 11.13 -12.61 36.04
CA TYR A 226 10.65 -13.60 35.09
C TYR A 226 11.15 -13.30 33.66
N PRO A 227 12.09 -14.08 33.11
CA PRO A 227 12.65 -13.82 31.78
C PRO A 227 11.65 -14.06 30.64
N GLY A 228 10.58 -14.83 30.87
CA GLY A 228 9.51 -15.06 29.89
C GLY A 228 8.55 -13.88 29.72
N ALA A 229 8.67 -12.81 30.53
CA ALA A 229 7.83 -11.63 30.47
C ALA A 229 7.99 -10.77 29.20
N VAL A 230 8.73 -11.26 28.21
CA VAL A 230 9.10 -10.52 26.99
C VAL A 230 8.26 -10.91 25.77
N ALA A 231 7.37 -11.90 25.88
CA ALA A 231 6.44 -12.24 24.81
C ALA A 231 5.35 -11.16 24.69
N MET A 232 5.43 -10.35 23.64
CA MET A 232 4.53 -9.23 23.38
C MET A 232 3.41 -9.67 22.44
N GLY A 233 2.18 -9.30 22.76
CA GLY A 233 0.99 -9.73 22.04
C GLY A 233 0.63 -8.79 20.89
N PRO A 234 -0.20 -9.26 19.94
CA PRO A 234 -0.72 -8.44 18.86
C PRO A 234 -1.55 -7.28 19.42
N HIS A 235 -1.84 -6.31 18.57
CA HIS A 235 -2.89 -5.35 18.87
C HIS A 235 -4.23 -6.04 19.18
N LEU A 236 -5.02 -5.41 20.06
CA LEU A 236 -6.45 -5.71 20.22
C LEU A 236 -7.13 -5.67 18.84
N ALA A 237 -8.01 -6.62 18.53
CA ALA A 237 -8.78 -6.55 17.29
C ALA A 237 -9.61 -5.26 17.24
N ARG A 238 -9.62 -4.56 16.10
CA ARG A 238 -10.42 -3.33 15.96
C ARG A 238 -11.91 -3.63 16.12
N ALA A 239 -12.35 -4.82 15.71
CA ALA A 239 -13.70 -5.32 15.94
C ALA A 239 -14.05 -5.37 17.44
N ASN A 240 -13.15 -5.91 18.27
CA ASN A 240 -13.36 -6.06 19.70
C ASN A 240 -13.33 -4.71 20.42
N LEU A 241 -12.39 -3.84 20.03
CA LEU A 241 -12.35 -2.45 20.50
C LEU A 241 -13.65 -1.71 20.18
N HIS A 242 -14.15 -1.83 18.96
CA HIS A 242 -15.37 -1.13 18.54
C HIS A 242 -16.61 -1.64 19.27
N LEU A 243 -16.71 -2.95 19.51
CA LEU A 243 -17.85 -3.56 20.19
C LEU A 243 -18.02 -3.00 21.61
N PHE A 244 -16.92 -2.88 22.36
CA PHE A 244 -16.96 -2.47 23.77
C PHE A 244 -16.68 -0.98 24.00
N MET A 245 -15.91 -0.34 23.11
CA MET A 245 -15.49 1.06 23.22
C MET A 245 -15.53 1.76 21.85
N PRO A 246 -16.73 1.94 21.23
CA PRO A 246 -16.84 2.53 19.90
C PRO A 246 -16.22 3.92 19.80
N ASP A 247 -16.26 4.70 20.89
CA ASP A 247 -15.65 6.04 20.98
C ASP A 247 -14.13 6.04 20.78
N ALA A 248 -13.45 4.92 21.07
CA ALA A 248 -12.01 4.78 20.82
C ALA A 248 -11.66 4.79 19.32
N LEU A 249 -12.65 4.51 18.46
CA LEU A 249 -12.53 4.51 17.01
C LEU A 249 -13.37 5.60 16.34
N ALA A 250 -13.86 6.58 17.10
CA ALA A 250 -14.62 7.70 16.56
C ALA A 250 -13.84 8.40 15.41
N GLY A 251 -14.48 8.54 14.25
CA GLY A 251 -13.86 9.12 13.06
C GLY A 251 -12.85 8.21 12.34
N ARG A 252 -12.68 6.95 12.78
CA ARG A 252 -11.76 5.95 12.20
C ARG A 252 -12.50 4.78 11.54
N VAL A 253 -13.82 4.69 11.70
CA VAL A 253 -14.68 3.65 11.11
C VAL A 253 -15.34 4.14 9.82
N VAL A 254 -15.42 3.29 8.81
CA VAL A 254 -16.31 3.44 7.65
C VAL A 254 -17.53 2.57 7.93
N GLU A 255 -18.71 3.17 8.01
CA GLU A 255 -19.96 2.44 8.27
C GLU A 255 -20.76 2.31 6.99
N ALA A 256 -21.28 1.12 6.72
CA ALA A 256 -22.13 0.86 5.56
C ALA A 256 -23.16 -0.24 5.87
N PRO A 257 -24.34 -0.24 5.23
CA PRO A 257 -25.23 -1.41 5.27
C PRO A 257 -24.58 -2.59 4.52
N PHE A 258 -25.10 -3.80 4.73
CA PHE A 258 -24.74 -4.94 3.89
C PHE A 258 -24.98 -4.62 2.40
N PRO A 259 -24.03 -4.98 1.51
CA PRO A 259 -24.16 -4.74 0.08
C PRO A 259 -25.40 -5.43 -0.49
N GLN A 260 -26.07 -4.76 -1.42
CA GLN A 260 -27.08 -5.38 -2.26
C GLN A 260 -26.42 -6.13 -3.42
N PRO A 261 -27.05 -7.17 -4.00
CA PRO A 261 -26.52 -7.83 -5.18
C PRO A 261 -26.20 -6.84 -6.31
N GLY A 262 -24.96 -6.86 -6.81
CA GLY A 262 -24.48 -5.94 -7.86
C GLY A 262 -24.06 -4.54 -7.38
N ALA A 263 -24.16 -4.25 -6.08
CA ALA A 263 -23.75 -2.97 -5.48
C ALA A 263 -22.70 -3.21 -4.37
N PRO A 264 -21.40 -3.35 -4.74
CA PRO A 264 -20.34 -3.58 -3.76
C PRO A 264 -20.19 -2.38 -2.81
N VAL A 265 -19.85 -2.66 -1.56
CA VAL A 265 -19.32 -1.65 -0.63
C VAL A 265 -17.81 -1.65 -0.77
N THR A 266 -17.22 -0.49 -1.08
CA THR A 266 -15.76 -0.34 -1.17
C THR A 266 -15.24 0.60 -0.09
N ALA A 267 -14.06 0.31 0.42
CA ALA A 267 -13.40 1.16 1.41
C ALA A 267 -11.88 1.07 1.27
N ARG A 268 -11.20 2.21 1.46
CA ARG A 268 -9.77 2.23 1.72
C ARG A 268 -9.54 2.18 3.22
N LEU A 269 -8.79 1.18 3.68
CA LEU A 269 -8.42 1.00 5.06
C LEU A 269 -6.91 1.23 5.22
N VAL A 270 -6.52 1.92 6.28
CA VAL A 270 -5.13 1.97 6.76
C VAL A 270 -4.92 0.89 7.84
N PRO A 271 -3.67 0.49 8.13
CA PRO A 271 -3.39 -0.48 9.17
C PRO A 271 -3.96 -0.12 10.55
N ALA A 272 -4.24 -1.14 11.36
CA ALA A 272 -4.67 -0.95 12.76
C ALA A 272 -3.65 -0.15 13.59
N SER A 273 -2.36 -0.28 13.30
CA SER A 273 -1.26 0.47 13.93
C SER A 273 -1.18 1.94 13.49
N ALA A 274 -1.82 2.33 12.37
CA ALA A 274 -1.68 3.66 11.81
C ALA A 274 -2.23 4.76 12.72
N SER A 275 -1.48 5.87 12.83
CA SER A 275 -1.82 7.00 13.71
C SER A 275 -3.03 7.81 13.25
N ASN A 276 -3.35 7.82 11.95
CA ASN A 276 -4.48 8.53 11.34
C ASN A 276 -5.14 7.69 10.24
N GLY A 277 -6.27 8.12 9.66
CA GLY A 277 -6.96 7.41 8.55
C GLY A 277 -7.99 6.37 8.98
N ARG A 278 -8.88 5.93 8.08
CA ARG A 278 -9.94 4.96 8.41
C ARG A 278 -9.35 3.54 8.51
N CYS A 279 -9.49 2.86 9.64
CA CYS A 279 -8.83 1.57 9.89
C CYS A 279 -9.79 0.40 10.09
N LEU A 280 -11.09 0.64 9.97
CA LEU A 280 -12.14 -0.37 10.17
C LEU A 280 -13.29 -0.07 9.21
N LEU A 281 -13.74 -1.09 8.48
CA LEU A 281 -15.03 -1.10 7.80
C LEU A 281 -16.01 -1.90 8.66
N LEU A 282 -17.13 -1.27 9.01
CA LEU A 282 -18.24 -1.88 9.73
C LEU A 282 -19.44 -2.01 8.78
N LEU A 283 -19.95 -3.23 8.67
CA LEU A 283 -21.12 -3.58 7.89
C LEU A 283 -22.30 -3.91 8.80
N HIS A 284 -23.41 -3.21 8.59
CA HIS A 284 -24.65 -3.34 9.35
C HIS A 284 -25.61 -4.33 8.66
N PRO A 285 -26.00 -5.44 9.33
CA PRO A 285 -26.95 -6.39 8.75
C PRO A 285 -28.36 -5.77 8.65
N PRO A 286 -29.22 -6.26 7.74
CA PRO A 286 -30.61 -5.85 7.69
C PRO A 286 -31.34 -6.16 9.01
N GLY A 287 -32.01 -5.15 9.58
CA GLY A 287 -32.75 -5.32 10.84
C GLY A 287 -31.84 -5.49 12.07
N GLU A 288 -30.63 -4.94 12.03
CA GLU A 288 -29.63 -5.07 13.09
C GLU A 288 -30.22 -4.82 14.50
N PRO A 289 -30.00 -5.76 15.45
CA PRO A 289 -30.40 -5.57 16.84
C PRO A 289 -29.51 -4.53 17.54
N ALA A 290 -30.03 -3.91 18.61
CA ALA A 290 -29.32 -2.85 19.34
C ALA A 290 -27.97 -3.29 19.96
N ASN A 291 -27.79 -4.60 20.20
CA ASN A 291 -26.53 -5.18 20.70
C ASN A 291 -25.50 -5.46 19.57
N GLY A 292 -25.81 -5.13 18.32
CA GLY A 292 -24.90 -5.24 17.18
C GLY A 292 -24.64 -6.65 16.68
N VAL A 293 -25.39 -7.66 17.14
CA VAL A 293 -25.25 -9.05 16.65
C VAL A 293 -25.49 -9.10 15.13
N GLY A 294 -24.61 -9.83 14.43
CA GLY A 294 -24.61 -9.94 12.96
C GLY A 294 -23.80 -8.86 12.24
N ARG A 295 -23.27 -7.83 12.93
CA ARG A 295 -22.30 -6.90 12.35
C ARG A 295 -21.09 -7.65 11.82
N VAL A 296 -20.56 -7.19 10.68
CA VAL A 296 -19.30 -7.70 10.11
C VAL A 296 -18.27 -6.58 10.11
N TYR A 297 -17.08 -6.90 10.59
CA TYR A 297 -15.95 -5.99 10.71
C TYR A 297 -14.84 -6.44 9.77
N VAL A 298 -14.23 -5.49 9.07
CA VAL A 298 -13.09 -5.71 8.19
C VAL A 298 -11.99 -4.73 8.60
N GLU A 299 -10.83 -5.25 8.99
CA GLU A 299 -9.66 -4.47 9.41
C GLU A 299 -8.42 -4.88 8.61
N TYR A 300 -7.43 -3.99 8.51
CA TYR A 300 -6.15 -4.26 7.86
C TYR A 300 -5.04 -4.35 8.91
N ARG A 301 -4.25 -5.43 8.86
CA ARG A 301 -3.18 -5.73 9.82
C ARG A 301 -1.85 -5.95 9.10
N VAL A 302 -0.79 -5.39 9.66
CA VAL A 302 0.57 -5.39 9.11
C VAL A 302 1.56 -5.58 10.27
N PRO A 303 2.79 -6.07 10.03
CA PRO A 303 3.76 -6.40 11.07
C PRO A 303 4.45 -5.15 11.65
N GLU A 304 3.67 -4.22 12.20
CA GLU A 304 4.15 -2.97 12.77
C GLU A 304 3.59 -2.72 14.17
N GLY A 305 4.38 -2.05 15.01
CA GLY A 305 3.99 -1.72 16.37
C GLY A 305 3.71 -2.97 17.19
N TRP A 306 2.53 -3.06 17.80
CA TRP A 306 2.15 -4.25 18.58
C TRP A 306 1.84 -5.46 17.72
N ASP A 307 1.67 -5.30 16.40
CA ASP A 307 1.49 -6.41 15.47
C ASP A 307 2.82 -6.93 14.89
N ALA A 308 3.98 -6.50 15.39
CA ALA A 308 5.30 -6.87 14.86
C ALA A 308 5.60 -8.39 14.86
N GLY A 309 4.81 -9.19 15.58
CA GLY A 309 4.89 -10.66 15.55
C GLY A 309 4.18 -11.32 14.36
N MET A 310 3.50 -10.55 13.52
CA MET A 310 2.87 -11.09 12.31
C MET A 310 3.90 -11.53 11.28
N ASP A 311 3.57 -12.60 10.55
CA ASP A 311 4.43 -13.16 9.50
C ASP A 311 3.93 -12.77 8.10
N PRO A 312 4.65 -11.91 7.35
CA PRO A 312 4.23 -11.50 6.01
C PRO A 312 4.04 -12.67 5.03
N LEU A 313 4.85 -13.72 5.17
CA LEU A 313 4.97 -14.82 4.19
C LEU A 313 4.73 -16.21 4.81
N GLY A 314 4.55 -16.31 6.12
CA GLY A 314 4.38 -17.56 6.85
C GLY A 314 3.11 -18.34 6.55
N ALA A 315 3.10 -19.59 6.99
CA ALA A 315 2.02 -20.54 6.73
C ALA A 315 1.11 -20.73 7.95
N SER A 316 0.17 -19.81 8.24
CA SER A 316 -1.01 -20.14 9.08
C SER A 316 -1.97 -18.94 9.33
N LEU A 317 -1.87 -18.30 10.49
CA LEU A 317 -2.95 -17.57 11.18
C LEU A 317 -2.50 -16.24 11.77
N SER A 318 -1.26 -15.83 11.54
CA SER A 318 -0.69 -14.55 11.96
C SER A 318 -0.18 -13.75 10.76
N ARG A 319 -0.74 -13.97 9.56
CA ARG A 319 -0.27 -13.32 8.34
C ARG A 319 -0.74 -11.88 8.26
N GLU A 320 0.08 -11.04 7.65
CA GLU A 320 -0.35 -9.69 7.28
C GLU A 320 -1.47 -9.75 6.23
N GLY A 321 -2.46 -8.88 6.36
CA GLY A 321 -3.60 -8.86 5.45
C GLY A 321 -4.87 -8.27 6.02
N VAL A 322 -5.96 -8.50 5.29
CA VAL A 322 -7.31 -8.07 5.68
C VAL A 322 -7.91 -9.14 6.59
N VAL A 323 -8.31 -8.77 7.80
CA VAL A 323 -8.90 -9.66 8.80
C VAL A 323 -10.39 -9.36 8.91
N VAL A 324 -11.20 -10.41 9.00
CA VAL A 324 -12.65 -10.32 9.08
C VAL A 324 -13.17 -10.91 10.38
N HIS A 325 -14.03 -10.18 11.06
CA HIS A 325 -14.77 -10.66 12.22
C HIS A 325 -16.28 -10.42 12.06
N SER A 326 -17.08 -11.14 12.85
CA SER A 326 -18.51 -10.86 13.02
C SER A 326 -18.90 -10.82 14.48
N VAL A 327 -19.99 -10.15 14.85
CA VAL A 327 -20.57 -10.25 16.19
C VAL A 327 -21.55 -11.41 16.25
N VAL A 328 -21.34 -12.32 17.20
CA VAL A 328 -22.20 -13.49 17.44
C VAL A 328 -22.72 -13.42 18.87
N ASP A 329 -23.99 -13.75 19.08
CA ASP A 329 -24.55 -13.88 20.42
C ASP A 329 -24.20 -15.25 21.00
N ILE A 330 -23.52 -15.26 22.14
CA ILE A 330 -23.08 -16.47 22.82
C ILE A 330 -23.96 -16.69 24.04
N ALA A 331 -24.56 -17.88 24.14
CA ALA A 331 -25.39 -18.24 25.28
C ALA A 331 -24.65 -17.94 26.60
N ASP A 332 -25.35 -17.25 27.51
CA ASP A 332 -24.86 -16.84 28.84
C ASP A 332 -23.65 -15.88 28.87
N LYS A 333 -23.12 -15.46 27.70
CA LYS A 333 -22.03 -14.48 27.59
C LYS A 333 -22.45 -13.20 26.84
N GLY A 334 -23.47 -13.28 25.99
CA GLY A 334 -23.94 -12.16 25.18
C GLY A 334 -23.11 -11.95 23.90
N PRO A 335 -23.12 -10.75 23.28
CA PRO A 335 -22.44 -10.50 22.02
C PRO A 335 -20.92 -10.62 22.16
N ARG A 336 -20.29 -11.35 21.24
CA ARG A 336 -18.85 -11.57 21.18
C ARG A 336 -18.32 -11.41 19.75
N VAL A 337 -17.10 -10.92 19.64
CA VAL A 337 -16.38 -10.86 18.36
C VAL A 337 -15.91 -12.26 17.99
N TRP A 338 -16.16 -12.63 16.74
CA TRP A 338 -15.88 -13.96 16.20
C TRP A 338 -15.04 -13.84 14.93
N TYR A 339 -13.87 -14.47 14.88
CA TYR A 339 -12.99 -14.48 13.71
C TYR A 339 -13.62 -15.27 12.56
N ARG A 340 -13.68 -14.66 11.37
CA ARG A 340 -14.32 -15.21 10.16
C ARG A 340 -13.34 -15.44 9.02
N GLY A 341 -12.06 -15.19 9.23
CA GLY A 341 -11.03 -15.41 8.24
C GLY A 341 -10.15 -14.19 7.99
N ALA A 342 -9.18 -14.38 7.11
CA ALA A 342 -8.31 -13.32 6.64
C ALA A 342 -7.98 -13.54 5.16
N VAL A 343 -7.70 -12.44 4.47
CA VAL A 343 -7.14 -12.41 3.12
C VAL A 343 -5.70 -11.92 3.26
N PRO A 344 -4.70 -12.80 3.20
CA PRO A 344 -3.30 -12.38 3.28
C PRO A 344 -2.96 -11.45 2.11
N THR A 345 -2.10 -10.46 2.36
CA THR A 345 -1.66 -9.52 1.30
C THR A 345 -0.93 -10.26 0.17
N HIS A 346 -0.22 -11.33 0.50
CA HIS A 346 0.53 -12.18 -0.42
C HIS A 346 -0.14 -13.55 -0.57
N SER A 347 -1.28 -13.57 -1.27
CA SER A 347 -2.04 -14.79 -1.54
C SER A 347 -2.57 -14.78 -2.99
N PRO A 348 -2.53 -15.94 -3.69
CA PRO A 348 -3.25 -16.12 -4.96
C PRO A 348 -4.74 -15.88 -4.82
N ASP A 349 -5.31 -16.22 -3.66
CA ASP A 349 -6.70 -15.99 -3.34
C ASP A 349 -6.86 -14.63 -2.66
N THR A 350 -7.70 -13.78 -3.27
CA THR A 350 -7.86 -12.38 -2.87
C THR A 350 -9.16 -12.12 -2.14
N ASP A 351 -9.92 -13.15 -1.80
CA ASP A 351 -11.14 -13.01 -1.01
C ASP A 351 -11.33 -14.05 0.10
N VAL A 352 -12.31 -13.78 0.95
CA VAL A 352 -12.76 -14.68 2.01
C VAL A 352 -14.27 -14.60 2.15
N THR A 353 -14.91 -15.77 2.26
CA THR A 353 -16.35 -15.83 2.55
C THR A 353 -16.58 -15.63 4.04
N VAL A 354 -17.52 -14.76 4.38
CA VAL A 354 -17.84 -14.49 5.78
C VAL A 354 -18.89 -15.49 6.24
N SER A 355 -18.43 -16.54 6.93
CA SER A 355 -19.28 -17.64 7.43
C SER A 355 -20.54 -17.11 8.11
N THR A 356 -21.67 -17.81 7.90
CA THR A 356 -23.03 -17.46 8.36
C THR A 356 -23.67 -16.23 7.70
N THR A 357 -23.02 -15.61 6.73
CA THR A 357 -23.55 -14.46 5.96
C THR A 357 -23.38 -14.70 4.45
N PRO A 358 -24.07 -13.96 3.58
CA PRO A 358 -23.84 -14.03 2.14
C PRO A 358 -22.61 -13.21 1.68
N LEU A 359 -21.82 -12.65 2.60
CA LEU A 359 -20.80 -11.68 2.26
C LEU A 359 -19.49 -12.33 1.82
N VAL A 360 -18.85 -11.70 0.84
CA VAL A 360 -17.48 -12.00 0.42
C VAL A 360 -16.67 -10.72 0.54
N VAL A 361 -15.57 -10.78 1.28
CA VAL A 361 -14.64 -9.67 1.46
C VAL A 361 -13.44 -9.91 0.56
N ARG A 362 -13.15 -8.97 -0.33
CA ARG A 362 -12.06 -9.03 -1.31
C ARG A 362 -11.06 -7.91 -1.09
N THR A 363 -9.77 -8.23 -1.19
CA THR A 363 -8.69 -7.25 -1.37
C THR A 363 -8.59 -6.88 -2.85
N VAL A 364 -8.80 -5.60 -3.17
CA VAL A 364 -8.76 -5.06 -4.55
C VAL A 364 -7.36 -4.59 -4.91
N ALA A 365 -6.75 -3.84 -4.00
CA ALA A 365 -5.39 -3.34 -4.13
C ALA A 365 -4.79 -3.17 -2.73
N ALA A 366 -3.49 -3.37 -2.60
CA ALA A 366 -2.74 -3.09 -1.38
C ALA A 366 -1.52 -2.26 -1.74
N ASP A 367 -1.17 -1.35 -0.85
CA ASP A 367 0.04 -0.55 -0.95
C ASP A 367 1.28 -1.43 -0.71
N PRO A 368 2.28 -1.46 -1.60
CA PRO A 368 3.52 -2.19 -1.35
C PRO A 368 4.25 -1.73 -0.09
N ASP A 369 4.11 -0.44 0.25
CA ASP A 369 4.68 0.18 1.46
C ASP A 369 3.77 0.01 2.70
N ARG A 370 2.71 -0.80 2.59
CA ARG A 370 1.81 -1.19 3.69
C ARG A 370 1.01 -0.05 4.32
N HIS A 371 0.89 1.10 3.67
CA HIS A 371 0.16 2.23 4.26
C HIS A 371 -1.36 2.12 4.13
N TRP A 372 -1.86 1.33 3.17
CA TRP A 372 -3.29 1.16 2.95
C TRP A 372 -3.63 -0.11 2.17
N VAL A 373 -4.91 -0.51 2.25
CA VAL A 373 -5.54 -1.54 1.44
C VAL A 373 -6.91 -1.06 0.97
N ASP A 374 -7.23 -1.30 -0.30
CA ASP A 374 -8.57 -1.12 -0.84
C ASP A 374 -9.32 -2.46 -0.77
N VAL A 375 -10.44 -2.47 -0.05
CA VAL A 375 -11.31 -3.62 0.08
C VAL A 375 -12.64 -3.40 -0.63
N SER A 376 -13.21 -4.49 -1.12
CA SER A 376 -14.56 -4.55 -1.70
C SER A 376 -15.33 -5.67 -1.02
N VAL A 377 -16.56 -5.39 -0.59
CA VAL A 377 -17.46 -6.39 0.00
C VAL A 377 -18.70 -6.53 -0.87
N THR A 378 -19.01 -7.77 -1.27
CA THR A 378 -20.14 -8.12 -2.12
C THR A 378 -21.05 -9.14 -1.45
N ALA A 379 -22.30 -9.24 -1.91
CA ALA A 379 -23.17 -10.37 -1.62
C ALA A 379 -22.88 -11.50 -2.62
N GLY A 380 -22.07 -12.47 -2.21
CA GLY A 380 -21.51 -13.52 -3.06
C GLY A 380 -20.40 -13.05 -4.00
N ALA A 381 -19.68 -14.01 -4.58
CA ALA A 381 -18.68 -13.78 -5.61
C ALA A 381 -18.73 -14.92 -6.64
N ALA A 382 -18.52 -14.59 -7.91
CA ALA A 382 -18.32 -15.60 -8.94
C ALA A 382 -16.83 -16.00 -8.95
N SER A 383 -16.57 -17.30 -9.13
CA SER A 383 -15.21 -17.81 -9.26
C SER A 383 -14.54 -17.23 -10.50
N ALA A 384 -13.39 -16.59 -10.31
CA ALA A 384 -12.61 -15.99 -11.39
C ALA A 384 -11.11 -16.10 -11.11
N ALA A 385 -10.33 -16.14 -12.18
CA ALA A 385 -8.87 -16.07 -12.15
C ALA A 385 -8.41 -14.90 -13.03
N GLU A 386 -7.30 -14.29 -12.67
CA GLU A 386 -6.66 -13.17 -13.35
C GLU A 386 -5.15 -13.38 -13.34
N ILE A 387 -4.48 -13.06 -14.45
CA ILE A 387 -3.02 -13.00 -14.51
C ILE A 387 -2.59 -11.54 -14.41
N VAL A 388 -1.80 -11.24 -13.39
CA VAL A 388 -1.15 -9.93 -13.20
C VAL A 388 0.23 -10.00 -13.84
N ARG A 389 0.46 -9.25 -14.91
CA ARG A 389 1.77 -9.21 -15.56
C ARG A 389 2.77 -8.47 -14.68
N GLY A 390 3.85 -9.14 -14.32
CA GLY A 390 4.98 -8.58 -13.58
C GLY A 390 6.02 -7.94 -14.51
N LEU A 391 7.25 -7.84 -14.01
CA LEU A 391 8.37 -7.30 -14.78
C LEU A 391 8.72 -8.25 -15.95
N GLN A 392 8.98 -7.64 -17.12
CA GLN A 392 9.59 -8.31 -18.27
C GLN A 392 10.94 -7.66 -18.57
N THR A 393 11.97 -8.48 -18.74
CA THR A 393 13.32 -8.04 -19.07
C THR A 393 13.90 -8.85 -20.22
N ASP A 394 14.59 -8.18 -21.13
CA ASP A 394 15.32 -8.82 -22.23
C ASP A 394 16.83 -8.76 -21.96
N GLY A 395 17.43 -9.90 -21.62
CA GLY A 395 18.87 -10.03 -21.41
C GLY A 395 19.59 -10.31 -22.73
N VAL A 396 20.67 -9.57 -23.02
CA VAL A 396 21.47 -9.81 -24.22
C VAL A 396 22.44 -10.97 -24.01
N MET A 397 22.35 -11.94 -24.92
CA MET A 397 23.19 -13.15 -24.89
C MET A 397 24.45 -13.00 -25.77
N GLY A 398 24.39 -12.14 -26.80
CA GLY A 398 25.50 -11.85 -27.69
C GLY A 398 25.06 -11.28 -29.04
N PRO A 399 26.00 -10.80 -29.87
CA PRO A 399 25.69 -10.32 -31.21
C PRO A 399 25.33 -11.46 -32.17
N VAL A 400 24.39 -11.18 -33.06
CA VAL A 400 24.03 -12.01 -34.21
C VAL A 400 24.60 -11.32 -35.45
N GLY A 401 25.70 -11.86 -35.98
CA GLY A 401 26.42 -11.27 -37.11
C GLY A 401 27.44 -10.20 -36.70
N ASP A 402 27.78 -9.31 -37.64
CA ASP A 402 28.84 -8.34 -37.47
C ASP A 402 28.44 -7.21 -36.52
N LEU A 403 29.34 -6.90 -35.59
CA LEU A 403 29.22 -5.78 -34.69
C LEU A 403 29.90 -4.55 -35.30
N GLN A 404 29.16 -3.45 -35.41
CA GLN A 404 29.74 -2.15 -35.79
C GLN A 404 30.07 -1.35 -34.55
N GLU A 405 31.34 -0.98 -34.37
CA GLU A 405 31.70 0.07 -33.44
C GLU A 405 31.43 1.43 -34.07
N THR A 406 30.54 2.19 -33.45
CA THR A 406 30.19 3.55 -33.86
C THR A 406 30.41 4.50 -32.70
N ARG A 407 30.12 5.78 -32.88
CA ARG A 407 30.18 6.78 -31.81
C ARG A 407 28.84 7.49 -31.66
N THR A 408 28.47 7.82 -30.43
CA THR A 408 27.40 8.80 -30.16
C THR A 408 27.77 10.15 -30.78
N PRO A 409 26.81 11.09 -30.95
CA PRO A 409 27.12 12.46 -31.35
C PRO A 409 28.09 13.19 -30.40
N CYS A 410 28.25 12.71 -29.17
CA CYS A 410 29.21 13.22 -28.19
C CYS A 410 30.60 12.57 -28.29
N GLY A 411 30.77 11.56 -29.16
CA GLY A 411 32.02 10.86 -29.38
C GLY A 411 32.22 9.59 -28.54
N ASP A 412 31.25 9.18 -27.71
CA ASP A 412 31.38 7.94 -26.92
C ASP A 412 31.27 6.71 -27.81
N PRO A 413 32.13 5.70 -27.64
CA PRO A 413 32.02 4.47 -28.42
C PRO A 413 30.76 3.70 -28.01
N VAL A 414 29.96 3.31 -29.02
CA VAL A 414 28.78 2.47 -28.85
C VAL A 414 28.77 1.37 -29.89
N ARG A 415 28.40 0.17 -29.45
CA ARG A 415 28.29 -1.01 -30.30
C ARG A 415 26.91 -1.03 -30.93
N ARG A 416 26.84 -1.18 -32.25
CA ARG A 416 25.60 -1.29 -33.02
C ARG A 416 25.58 -2.61 -33.78
N GLY A 417 24.44 -3.29 -33.76
CA GLY A 417 24.28 -4.57 -34.44
C GLY A 417 22.93 -5.20 -34.12
N THR A 418 22.79 -6.47 -34.48
CA THR A 418 21.69 -7.32 -34.03
C THR A 418 22.18 -8.11 -32.83
N PHE A 419 21.39 -8.19 -31.76
CA PHE A 419 21.76 -8.88 -30.53
C PHE A 419 20.70 -9.91 -30.19
N ALA A 420 21.12 -11.15 -29.98
CA ALA A 420 20.24 -12.21 -29.49
C ALA A 420 19.83 -11.89 -28.04
N THR A 421 18.54 -11.98 -27.75
CA THR A 421 17.96 -11.72 -26.44
C THR A 421 17.33 -12.97 -25.86
N ALA A 422 17.51 -13.18 -24.57
CA ALA A 422 16.72 -14.08 -23.74
C ALA A 422 15.73 -13.24 -22.94
N THR A 423 14.44 -13.57 -23.02
CA THR A 423 13.38 -12.81 -22.35
C THR A 423 12.98 -13.52 -21.08
N THR A 424 12.99 -12.80 -19.96
CA THR A 424 12.42 -13.24 -18.69
C THR A 424 11.16 -12.43 -18.39
N ALA A 425 10.05 -13.09 -18.06
CA ALA A 425 8.79 -12.44 -17.70
C ALA A 425 8.11 -13.14 -16.52
N ALA A 426 7.60 -12.35 -15.57
CA ALA A 426 6.84 -12.82 -14.43
C ALA A 426 5.31 -12.68 -14.64
N PHE A 427 4.56 -13.67 -14.18
CA PHE A 427 3.10 -13.77 -14.26
C PHE A 427 2.55 -14.13 -12.87
N GLY A 428 2.07 -13.12 -12.15
CA GLY A 428 1.36 -13.32 -10.89
C GLY A 428 -0.07 -13.79 -11.12
N VAL A 429 -0.66 -14.43 -10.11
CA VAL A 429 -2.05 -14.90 -10.12
C VAL A 429 -2.88 -14.13 -9.10
N ARG A 430 -4.12 -13.79 -9.47
CA ARG A 430 -5.16 -13.38 -8.54
C ARG A 430 -6.42 -14.20 -8.80
N SER A 431 -7.11 -14.57 -7.74
CA SER A 431 -8.36 -15.31 -7.81
C SER A 431 -9.38 -14.77 -6.84
N THR A 432 -10.65 -14.96 -7.19
CA THR A 432 -11.83 -14.58 -6.39
C THR A 432 -12.89 -15.66 -6.49
N GLY A 433 -13.79 -15.75 -5.52
CA GLY A 433 -14.83 -16.76 -5.43
C GLY A 433 -14.27 -18.14 -5.09
N PHE A 434 -13.05 -18.18 -4.57
CA PHE A 434 -12.39 -19.37 -4.03
C PHE A 434 -12.11 -19.24 -2.53
N GLY A 435 -12.22 -18.03 -1.98
CA GLY A 435 -12.07 -17.73 -0.56
C GLY A 435 -12.90 -18.66 0.31
N GLY A 436 -12.23 -19.58 0.99
CA GLY A 436 -12.85 -20.55 1.90
C GLY A 436 -13.55 -19.88 3.10
N SER A 437 -13.95 -20.68 4.08
CA SER A 437 -14.69 -20.22 5.28
C SER A 437 -13.84 -19.50 6.33
N GLY A 438 -12.65 -19.02 5.96
CA GLY A 438 -11.71 -18.35 6.85
C GLY A 438 -10.86 -19.25 7.75
N VAL A 439 -10.97 -20.57 7.56
CA VAL A 439 -10.17 -21.58 8.27
C VAL A 439 -8.96 -21.94 7.40
N PRO A 440 -7.72 -22.02 7.95
CA PRO A 440 -6.52 -22.34 7.17
C PRO A 440 -6.54 -23.67 6.41
N VAL A 441 -7.44 -24.58 6.75
CA VAL A 441 -7.36 -26.00 6.35
C VAL A 441 -8.39 -26.44 5.31
N ASP A 442 -9.25 -25.55 4.81
CA ASP A 442 -10.38 -25.96 3.96
C ASP A 442 -10.23 -25.42 2.53
N PRO A 443 -9.98 -26.31 1.56
CA PRO A 443 -8.74 -26.31 0.79
C PRO A 443 -8.49 -24.97 0.12
N GLN A 444 -7.29 -24.43 0.35
CA GLN A 444 -6.75 -23.35 -0.46
C GLN A 444 -6.93 -23.70 -1.95
N PRO A 445 -7.31 -22.74 -2.79
CA PRO A 445 -7.46 -23.02 -4.20
C PRO A 445 -6.15 -23.58 -4.77
N THR A 446 -6.26 -24.68 -5.50
CA THR A 446 -5.13 -25.25 -6.24
C THR A 446 -4.88 -24.38 -7.47
N VAL A 447 -3.70 -23.78 -7.53
CA VAL A 447 -3.22 -23.05 -8.71
C VAL A 447 -2.36 -23.98 -9.55
N SER A 448 -2.67 -24.10 -10.83
CA SER A 448 -1.85 -24.83 -11.80
C SER A 448 -1.59 -23.97 -13.03
N TRP A 449 -0.43 -24.16 -13.64
CA TRP A 449 0.01 -23.43 -14.82
C TRP A 449 0.18 -24.38 -16.01
N SER A 450 -0.07 -23.86 -17.20
CA SER A 450 0.36 -24.48 -18.46
C SER A 450 0.92 -23.42 -19.39
N VAL A 451 1.91 -23.80 -20.19
CA VAL A 451 2.58 -22.91 -21.16
C VAL A 451 2.55 -23.59 -22.51
N GLY A 452 2.03 -22.94 -23.54
CA GLY A 452 1.84 -23.56 -24.85
C GLY A 452 0.96 -24.82 -24.82
N GLY A 453 0.05 -24.92 -23.84
CA GLY A 453 -0.76 -26.11 -23.60
C GLY A 453 -0.06 -27.25 -22.84
N VAL A 454 1.20 -27.08 -22.45
CA VAL A 454 1.97 -28.06 -21.67
C VAL A 454 1.93 -27.71 -20.18
N PRO A 455 1.45 -28.60 -19.29
CA PRO A 455 1.42 -28.34 -17.85
C PRO A 455 2.81 -28.14 -17.25
N VAL A 456 2.92 -27.17 -16.34
CA VAL A 456 4.12 -26.94 -15.53
C VAL A 456 3.73 -27.00 -14.04
N ALA A 457 4.37 -27.91 -13.30
CA ALA A 457 3.93 -28.26 -11.94
C ALA A 457 5.07 -28.38 -10.92
N ALA A 458 6.33 -28.43 -11.36
CA ALA A 458 7.47 -28.40 -10.43
C ALA A 458 7.76 -26.94 -10.02
N PRO A 459 8.41 -26.70 -8.85
CA PRO A 459 8.84 -25.36 -8.46
C PRO A 459 9.80 -24.70 -9.48
N GLY A 460 10.41 -25.50 -10.34
CA GLY A 460 11.09 -25.01 -11.54
C GLY A 460 11.56 -26.15 -12.44
N GLY A 461 11.96 -25.79 -13.64
CA GLY A 461 12.45 -26.75 -14.63
C GLY A 461 12.45 -26.18 -16.03
N THR A 462 12.44 -27.07 -17.03
CA THR A 462 12.27 -26.71 -18.43
C THR A 462 10.95 -27.24 -18.97
N VAL A 463 10.35 -26.53 -19.92
CA VAL A 463 9.15 -26.94 -20.64
C VAL A 463 9.35 -26.78 -22.14
N GLU A 464 8.98 -27.80 -22.91
CA GLU A 464 9.01 -27.78 -24.37
C GLU A 464 7.65 -27.29 -24.89
N VAL A 465 7.63 -26.10 -25.51
CA VAL A 465 6.39 -25.49 -26.00
C VAL A 465 6.30 -25.58 -27.53
N PRO A 466 5.24 -26.21 -28.07
CA PRO A 466 5.02 -26.27 -29.50
C PRO A 466 4.47 -24.92 -30.00
N VAL A 467 5.13 -24.33 -31.00
CA VAL A 467 4.70 -23.09 -31.67
C VAL A 467 4.87 -23.27 -33.19
N ASP A 468 3.77 -23.19 -33.95
CA ASP A 468 3.75 -23.27 -35.42
C ASP A 468 4.54 -24.45 -36.02
N GLY A 469 4.52 -25.61 -35.35
CA GLY A 469 5.21 -26.83 -35.80
C GLY A 469 6.70 -26.91 -35.42
N ALA A 470 7.24 -25.90 -34.76
CA ALA A 470 8.53 -25.95 -34.07
C ALA A 470 8.33 -26.19 -32.56
N VAL A 471 9.39 -26.59 -31.87
CA VAL A 471 9.41 -26.76 -30.41
C VAL A 471 10.48 -25.85 -29.83
N PHE A 472 10.11 -25.02 -28.86
CA PHE A 472 11.02 -24.14 -28.14
C PHE A 472 11.14 -24.60 -26.69
N THR A 473 12.33 -24.45 -26.09
CA THR A 473 12.52 -24.77 -24.67
C THR A 473 12.48 -23.50 -23.84
N LEU A 474 11.58 -23.46 -22.86
CA LEU A 474 11.50 -22.41 -21.85
C LEU A 474 12.01 -22.93 -20.52
N ASP A 475 12.78 -22.12 -19.81
CA ASP A 475 13.03 -22.33 -18.38
C ASP A 475 11.88 -21.68 -17.60
N TYR A 476 11.44 -22.33 -16.52
CA TYR A 476 10.38 -21.79 -15.67
C TYR A 476 10.68 -21.98 -14.19
N THR A 477 10.14 -21.08 -13.36
CA THR A 477 10.04 -21.23 -11.90
C THR A 477 8.65 -20.84 -11.43
N ILE A 478 8.17 -21.50 -10.38
CA ILE A 478 6.89 -21.22 -9.73
C ILE A 478 7.17 -20.95 -8.25
N GLU A 479 6.82 -19.75 -7.77
CA GLU A 479 6.96 -19.42 -6.36
C GLU A 479 5.90 -20.14 -5.52
N PRO A 480 6.27 -20.93 -4.49
CA PRO A 480 5.33 -21.84 -3.83
C PRO A 480 4.20 -21.12 -3.08
N GLU A 481 4.43 -19.92 -2.53
CA GLU A 481 3.45 -19.19 -1.73
C GLU A 481 2.51 -18.34 -2.57
N THR A 482 3.02 -17.68 -3.62
CA THR A 482 2.24 -16.76 -4.46
C THR A 482 1.77 -17.39 -5.77
N ALA A 483 2.26 -18.60 -6.08
CA ALA A 483 2.08 -19.29 -7.36
C ALA A 483 2.45 -18.42 -8.57
N GLU A 484 3.36 -17.44 -8.40
CA GLU A 484 3.88 -16.62 -9.49
C GLU A 484 4.72 -17.49 -10.43
N LEU A 485 4.41 -17.43 -11.73
CA LEU A 485 5.16 -18.12 -12.77
C LEU A 485 6.17 -17.14 -13.39
N VAL A 486 7.45 -17.51 -13.39
CA VAL A 486 8.48 -16.81 -14.17
C VAL A 486 8.88 -17.70 -15.33
N LEU A 487 8.87 -17.14 -16.54
CA LEU A 487 9.31 -17.81 -17.77
C LEU A 487 10.56 -17.13 -18.32
N THR A 488 11.53 -17.92 -18.76
CA THR A 488 12.75 -17.44 -19.43
C THR A 488 12.96 -18.17 -20.75
N SER A 489 13.04 -17.42 -21.85
CA SER A 489 13.39 -17.97 -23.17
C SER A 489 14.89 -18.16 -23.32
N ARG A 490 15.29 -19.04 -24.23
CA ARG A 490 16.68 -19.07 -24.68
C ARG A 490 16.98 -17.86 -25.58
N GLY A 491 18.25 -17.52 -25.68
CA GLY A 491 18.73 -16.44 -26.52
C GLY A 491 18.50 -16.70 -28.00
N GLY A 492 17.97 -15.71 -28.73
CA GLY A 492 17.87 -15.79 -30.19
C GLY A 492 16.58 -16.44 -30.72
N GLU A 493 15.70 -16.89 -29.83
CA GLU A 493 14.44 -17.54 -30.21
C GLU A 493 13.29 -16.53 -30.26
N ARG A 494 12.51 -16.56 -31.34
CA ARG A 494 11.36 -15.65 -31.53
C ARG A 494 10.06 -16.44 -31.64
N TYR A 495 9.18 -16.26 -30.66
CA TYR A 495 7.88 -16.92 -30.62
C TYR A 495 6.96 -16.24 -29.60
N GLU A 496 5.68 -16.55 -29.70
CA GLU A 496 4.68 -16.23 -28.69
C GLU A 496 4.03 -17.53 -28.23
N THR A 497 3.79 -17.64 -26.92
CA THR A 497 3.12 -18.81 -26.36
C THR A 497 2.18 -18.40 -25.23
N PRO A 498 0.98 -18.99 -25.13
CA PRO A 498 0.06 -18.69 -24.04
C PRO A 498 0.58 -19.28 -22.72
N ALA A 499 0.60 -18.47 -21.69
CA ALA A 499 0.68 -18.90 -20.29
C ALA A 499 -0.75 -18.88 -19.71
N VAL A 500 -1.25 -20.05 -19.33
CA VAL A 500 -2.59 -20.23 -18.79
C VAL A 500 -2.49 -20.64 -17.32
N VAL A 501 -3.12 -19.87 -16.45
CA VAL A 501 -3.33 -20.26 -15.05
C VAL A 501 -4.72 -20.86 -14.91
N THR A 502 -4.84 -21.93 -14.13
CA THR A 502 -6.11 -22.53 -13.74
C THR A 502 -6.16 -22.65 -12.22
N VAL A 503 -7.20 -22.06 -11.65
CA VAL A 503 -7.48 -22.05 -10.22
C VAL A 503 -8.66 -22.97 -9.96
N SER A 504 -8.51 -23.92 -9.05
CA SER A 504 -9.52 -24.94 -8.74
C SER A 504 -9.76 -25.04 -7.23
N GLY A 505 -11.01 -24.98 -6.80
CA GLY A 505 -11.38 -25.04 -5.39
C GLY A 505 -12.89 -25.15 -5.21
N GLY A 506 -13.35 -25.82 -4.14
CA GLY A 506 -14.79 -25.93 -3.83
C GLY A 506 -15.65 -26.55 -4.94
N GLY A 507 -15.09 -27.41 -5.80
CA GLY A 507 -15.79 -27.99 -6.95
C GLY A 507 -15.95 -27.06 -8.16
N THR A 508 -15.31 -25.90 -8.14
CA THR A 508 -15.31 -24.92 -9.23
C THR A 508 -13.92 -24.73 -9.82
N THR A 509 -13.85 -24.29 -11.08
CA THR A 509 -12.59 -23.96 -11.76
C THR A 509 -12.72 -22.64 -12.51
N ALA A 510 -11.65 -21.86 -12.53
CA ALA A 510 -11.52 -20.64 -13.33
C ALA A 510 -10.13 -20.57 -13.95
N SER A 511 -10.03 -20.02 -15.17
CA SER A 511 -8.76 -19.91 -15.88
C SER A 511 -8.58 -18.52 -16.46
N ALA A 512 -7.33 -18.08 -16.54
CA ALA A 512 -6.93 -16.86 -17.24
C ALA A 512 -5.74 -17.15 -18.15
N THR A 513 -5.57 -16.33 -19.19
CA THR A 513 -4.52 -16.49 -20.19
C THR A 513 -3.78 -15.18 -20.41
N ALA A 514 -2.46 -15.25 -20.36
CA ALA A 514 -1.55 -14.20 -20.79
C ALA A 514 -0.65 -14.75 -21.90
N VAL A 515 -0.03 -13.84 -22.66
CA VAL A 515 0.90 -14.22 -23.73
C VAL A 515 2.32 -13.88 -23.27
N PHE A 516 3.19 -14.89 -23.30
CA PHE A 516 4.63 -14.71 -23.22
C PHE A 516 5.17 -14.47 -24.63
N THR A 517 5.93 -13.39 -24.81
CA THR A 517 6.50 -12.98 -26.09
C THR A 517 8.01 -12.95 -25.97
N ALA A 518 8.69 -13.82 -26.71
CA ALA A 518 10.13 -13.77 -26.91
C ALA A 518 10.41 -13.06 -28.26
N PRO A 519 11.00 -11.85 -28.27
CA PRO A 519 11.35 -11.15 -29.49
C PRO A 519 12.56 -11.79 -30.21
N GLY A 520 13.38 -12.54 -29.47
CA GLY A 520 14.56 -13.27 -29.94
C GLY A 520 15.77 -12.40 -30.23
N TRP A 521 15.59 -11.21 -30.79
CA TRP A 521 16.68 -10.27 -31.02
C TRP A 521 16.23 -8.81 -30.95
N VAL A 522 17.20 -7.93 -30.68
CA VAL A 522 17.06 -6.48 -30.80
C VAL A 522 18.07 -5.94 -31.81
N GLU A 523 17.62 -5.03 -32.67
CA GLU A 523 18.49 -4.31 -33.60
C GLU A 523 18.75 -2.89 -33.08
N GLY A 524 20.01 -2.45 -33.15
CA GLY A 524 20.36 -1.08 -32.78
C GLY A 524 21.57 -1.03 -31.88
N VAL A 525 21.55 -0.13 -30.90
CA VAL A 525 22.64 0.06 -29.94
C VAL A 525 22.59 -1.06 -28.89
N HIS A 526 23.73 -1.63 -28.54
CA HIS A 526 23.84 -2.62 -27.48
C HIS A 526 23.20 -2.08 -26.18
N PRO A 527 22.36 -2.84 -25.47
CA PRO A 527 21.69 -2.39 -24.24
C PRO A 527 22.62 -1.77 -23.19
N ASP A 528 23.77 -2.37 -22.88
CA ASP A 528 24.78 -1.76 -21.99
C ASP A 528 25.31 -0.38 -22.46
N ASP A 529 25.23 -0.08 -23.75
CA ASP A 529 25.67 1.19 -24.32
C ASP A 529 24.52 2.22 -24.41
N VAL A 530 23.28 1.83 -24.10
CA VAL A 530 22.12 2.74 -24.05
C VAL A 530 22.31 3.82 -22.99
N ALA A 531 22.92 3.49 -21.85
CA ALA A 531 23.27 4.47 -20.82
C ALA A 531 24.25 5.54 -21.37
N LYS A 532 25.21 5.16 -22.21
CA LYS A 532 26.14 6.10 -22.85
C LYS A 532 25.43 7.02 -23.84
N LEU A 533 24.44 6.50 -24.57
CA LEU A 533 23.58 7.31 -25.42
C LEU A 533 22.74 8.28 -24.58
N GLY A 534 22.17 7.81 -23.48
CA GLY A 534 21.44 8.64 -22.50
C GLY A 534 22.32 9.74 -21.90
N ASP A 535 23.54 9.42 -21.47
CA ASP A 535 24.53 10.38 -20.97
C ASP A 535 24.94 11.38 -22.05
N CYS A 536 25.12 10.92 -23.29
CA CYS A 536 25.38 11.80 -24.41
C CYS A 536 24.21 12.77 -24.63
N LEU A 537 22.97 12.26 -24.69
CA LEU A 537 21.77 13.09 -24.81
C LEU A 537 21.62 14.05 -23.61
N ALA A 538 21.97 13.62 -22.41
CA ALA A 538 21.98 14.46 -21.21
C ALA A 538 23.07 15.54 -21.27
N ARG A 539 24.27 15.23 -21.78
CA ARG A 539 25.34 16.22 -22.01
C ARG A 539 25.00 17.19 -23.13
N ILE A 540 24.38 16.71 -24.18
CA ILE A 540 23.80 17.53 -25.25
C ILE A 540 22.76 18.47 -24.64
N ALA A 541 21.80 17.93 -23.89
CA ALA A 541 20.79 18.70 -23.17
C ALA A 541 21.40 19.69 -22.17
N GLN A 542 22.43 19.31 -21.39
CA GLN A 542 23.16 20.21 -20.48
C GLN A 542 23.95 21.29 -21.22
N ARG A 543 24.52 20.96 -22.39
CA ARG A 543 25.19 21.93 -23.26
C ARG A 543 24.18 22.94 -23.81
N TYR A 544 22.95 22.50 -24.06
CA TYR A 544 21.81 23.38 -24.39
C TYR A 544 21.17 24.04 -23.15
N GLN A 545 21.33 23.51 -21.93
CA GLN A 545 20.98 24.20 -20.67
C GLN A 545 21.96 25.35 -20.35
N ARG A 546 23.14 25.40 -20.97
CA ARG A 546 24.07 26.54 -20.91
C ARG A 546 23.74 27.66 -21.91
N MET A 547 22.52 27.69 -22.44
CA MET A 547 21.86 28.91 -22.91
C MET A 547 21.39 29.77 -21.71
N PRO A 548 21.15 31.09 -21.85
CA PRO A 548 21.01 31.99 -20.71
C PRO A 548 19.85 31.59 -19.78
N ALA A 549 19.98 32.00 -18.50
CA ALA A 549 19.22 31.55 -17.34
C ALA A 549 17.74 31.18 -17.57
N PRO A 550 17.21 30.16 -16.86
CA PRO A 550 15.82 29.74 -16.98
C PRO A 550 14.86 30.91 -16.77
N PHE A 551 13.84 30.95 -17.62
CA PHE A 551 12.61 31.73 -17.48
C PHE A 551 12.20 31.83 -16.00
N ARG A 552 12.22 33.03 -15.42
CA ARG A 552 11.47 33.27 -14.18
C ARG A 552 10.00 33.42 -14.56
N ARG A 553 9.12 32.62 -13.96
CA ARG A 553 7.67 32.90 -13.95
C ARG A 553 7.49 34.36 -13.51
N PRO A 554 6.59 35.15 -14.16
CA PRO A 554 6.21 36.45 -13.64
C PRO A 554 5.82 36.28 -12.17
N THR A 555 6.44 37.07 -11.30
CA THR A 555 6.17 37.06 -9.87
C THR A 555 5.59 38.43 -9.50
N PRO A 556 4.40 38.50 -8.88
CA PRO A 556 3.55 37.37 -8.49
C PRO A 556 3.00 36.60 -9.70
N GLU A 557 2.72 35.33 -9.48
CA GLU A 557 2.10 34.46 -10.46
C GLU A 557 0.76 35.07 -10.87
N PRO A 558 0.49 35.27 -12.18
CA PRO A 558 -0.74 35.90 -12.61
C PRO A 558 -1.94 35.03 -12.19
N PRO A 559 -3.05 35.62 -11.72
CA PRO A 559 -4.26 34.86 -11.43
C PRO A 559 -4.75 34.21 -12.73
N TRP A 560 -4.56 32.89 -12.85
CA TRP A 560 -4.87 32.09 -14.04
C TRP A 560 -6.36 32.09 -14.44
N SER A 561 -7.22 32.76 -13.66
CA SER A 561 -8.63 33.03 -13.94
C SER A 561 -8.87 34.22 -14.89
N ASP A 562 -7.88 35.07 -15.15
CA ASP A 562 -8.00 36.21 -16.08
C ASP A 562 -7.43 35.88 -17.46
N LEU A 563 -8.32 35.73 -18.43
CA LEU A 563 -7.99 35.45 -19.84
C LEU A 563 -7.08 36.52 -20.47
N SER A 564 -7.18 37.78 -20.04
CA SER A 564 -6.37 38.87 -20.60
C SER A 564 -4.90 38.75 -20.17
N THR A 565 -4.67 38.48 -18.88
CA THR A 565 -3.33 38.23 -18.34
C THR A 565 -2.73 36.94 -18.91
N ARG A 566 -3.54 35.90 -19.12
CA ARG A 566 -3.12 34.67 -19.81
C ARG A 566 -2.63 34.95 -21.25
N ARG A 567 -3.40 35.72 -22.03
CA ARG A 567 -3.01 36.10 -23.40
C ARG A 567 -1.71 36.90 -23.45
N ILE A 568 -1.49 37.81 -22.50
CA ILE A 568 -0.24 38.58 -22.40
C ILE A 568 0.96 37.67 -22.12
N ALA A 569 0.80 36.69 -21.21
CA ALA A 569 1.84 35.73 -20.88
C ALA A 569 2.17 34.78 -22.05
N GLU A 570 1.14 34.23 -22.72
CA GLU A 570 1.31 33.39 -23.92
C GLU A 570 2.02 34.15 -25.05
N ARG A 571 1.67 35.42 -25.26
CA ARG A 571 2.32 36.29 -26.25
C ARG A 571 3.79 36.56 -25.93
N ALA A 572 4.10 36.88 -24.67
CA ALA A 572 5.47 37.12 -24.23
C ALA A 572 6.35 35.86 -24.36
N TRP A 573 5.78 34.69 -24.04
CA TRP A 573 6.42 33.39 -24.25
C TRP A 573 6.72 33.15 -25.74
N LEU A 574 5.75 33.36 -26.62
CA LEU A 574 5.89 33.13 -28.06
C LEU A 574 6.97 34.02 -28.69
N ARG A 575 7.02 35.32 -28.31
CA ARG A 575 8.08 36.23 -28.77
C ARG A 575 9.47 35.78 -28.33
N GLN A 576 9.60 35.31 -27.09
CA GLN A 576 10.88 34.85 -26.57
C GLN A 576 11.32 33.56 -27.26
N ALA A 577 10.39 32.65 -27.56
CA ALA A 577 10.66 31.45 -28.35
C ALA A 577 11.17 31.76 -29.76
N PHE A 578 10.57 32.72 -30.48
CA PHE A 578 11.07 33.14 -31.79
C PHE A 578 12.46 33.76 -31.75
N ARG A 579 12.81 34.50 -30.69
CA ARG A 579 14.19 34.98 -30.49
C ARG A 579 15.18 33.82 -30.34
N LEU A 580 14.78 32.74 -29.70
CA LEU A 580 15.61 31.54 -29.51
C LEU A 580 15.79 30.73 -30.80
N ILE A 581 14.86 30.79 -31.75
CA ILE A 581 15.04 30.22 -33.10
C ILE A 581 16.05 31.05 -33.93
N ALA A 582 16.01 32.38 -33.78
CA ALA A 582 16.77 33.31 -34.63
C ALA A 582 18.22 33.60 -34.19
N GLN A 583 18.56 33.34 -32.92
CA GLN A 583 19.84 33.77 -32.31
C GLN A 583 20.99 32.75 -32.29
N PRO A 584 20.81 31.42 -32.33
CA PRO A 584 21.93 30.49 -32.28
C PRO A 584 22.65 30.42 -33.63
N PRO A 585 23.97 30.71 -33.71
CA PRO A 585 24.71 30.68 -34.97
C PRO A 585 24.88 29.27 -35.56
N ASP A 586 24.67 28.21 -34.75
CA ASP A 586 24.98 26.82 -35.10
C ASP A 586 23.75 25.89 -35.18
N LEU A 587 22.54 26.46 -35.29
CA LEU A 587 21.33 25.68 -35.51
C LEU A 587 21.20 25.38 -37.02
N ASP A 588 21.47 24.13 -37.40
CA ASP A 588 21.26 23.67 -38.77
C ASP A 588 19.77 23.71 -39.16
N ALA A 589 19.46 23.48 -40.43
CA ALA A 589 18.09 23.57 -40.94
C ALA A 589 17.15 22.58 -40.23
N VAL A 590 17.66 21.38 -39.88
CA VAL A 590 16.88 20.32 -39.23
C VAL A 590 16.52 20.73 -37.80
N GLY A 591 17.48 21.24 -37.03
CA GLY A 591 17.21 21.72 -35.67
C GLY A 591 16.20 22.88 -35.63
N ARG A 592 16.20 23.75 -36.65
CA ARG A 592 15.24 24.85 -36.76
C ARG A 592 13.84 24.34 -37.06
N GLY A 593 13.72 23.32 -37.92
CA GLY A 593 12.46 22.66 -38.22
C GLY A 593 11.85 21.93 -37.02
N GLU A 594 12.65 21.22 -36.22
CA GLU A 594 12.15 20.55 -35.00
C GLU A 594 11.70 21.54 -33.93
N LEU A 595 12.47 22.61 -33.70
CA LEU A 595 12.09 23.66 -32.74
C LEU A 595 10.83 24.41 -33.20
N SER A 596 10.70 24.67 -34.51
CA SER A 596 9.49 25.23 -35.13
C SER A 596 8.26 24.34 -34.88
N ARG A 597 8.38 23.02 -35.08
CA ARG A 597 7.28 22.07 -34.84
C ARG A 597 6.87 21.99 -33.36
N LEU A 598 7.84 22.00 -32.45
CA LEU A 598 7.55 22.07 -31.01
C LEU A 598 6.78 23.34 -30.62
N LEU A 599 7.10 24.48 -31.25
CA LEU A 599 6.39 25.72 -31.00
C LEU A 599 4.97 25.72 -31.58
N GLN A 600 4.76 25.10 -32.74
CA GLN A 600 3.41 24.90 -33.30
C GLN A 600 2.54 24.04 -32.37
N ALA A 601 3.13 23.00 -31.77
CA ALA A 601 2.41 22.10 -30.87
C ALA A 601 2.02 22.75 -29.54
N GLN A 602 2.79 23.74 -29.07
CA GLN A 602 2.60 24.36 -27.76
C GLN A 602 1.89 25.73 -27.79
N ALA A 603 1.98 26.48 -28.88
CA ALA A 603 1.37 27.80 -28.99
C ALA A 603 -0.12 27.70 -29.37
N SER A 604 -0.96 28.51 -28.73
CA SER A 604 -2.35 28.65 -29.16
C SER A 604 -2.42 29.45 -30.48
N PRO A 605 -3.36 29.15 -31.40
CA PRO A 605 -3.56 29.96 -32.62
C PRO A 605 -3.86 31.42 -32.31
N SER A 606 -4.57 31.67 -31.22
CA SER A 606 -4.81 33.02 -30.71
C SER A 606 -3.52 33.76 -30.36
N ALA A 607 -2.52 33.08 -29.77
CA ALA A 607 -1.23 33.70 -29.49
C ALA A 607 -0.46 34.05 -30.78
N PHE A 608 -0.59 33.23 -31.82
CA PHE A 608 -0.02 33.51 -33.14
C PHE A 608 -0.68 34.72 -33.82
N MET A 609 -2.01 34.77 -33.86
CA MET A 609 -2.75 35.90 -34.43
C MET A 609 -2.45 37.20 -33.69
N ASP A 610 -2.38 37.14 -32.36
CA ASP A 610 -2.01 38.26 -31.49
C ASP A 610 -0.58 38.77 -31.76
N ALA A 611 0.39 37.87 -31.96
CA ALA A 611 1.76 38.24 -32.27
C ALA A 611 1.91 38.84 -33.68
N LEU A 612 1.15 38.32 -34.66
CA LEU A 612 1.12 38.84 -36.02
C LEU A 612 0.52 40.25 -36.07
N ALA A 613 -0.56 40.50 -35.32
CA ALA A 613 -1.19 41.80 -35.25
C ALA A 613 -0.21 42.90 -34.75
N GLU A 614 0.71 42.55 -33.86
CA GLU A 614 1.73 43.49 -33.35
C GLU A 614 2.77 43.88 -34.39
N VAL A 615 3.05 43.02 -35.35
CA VAL A 615 3.91 43.32 -36.50
C VAL A 615 3.12 43.85 -37.68
N ALA A 616 1.87 44.28 -37.44
CA ALA A 616 0.92 44.77 -38.44
C ALA A 616 0.64 43.74 -39.55
N VAL A 617 0.43 42.49 -39.15
CA VAL A 617 -0.16 41.44 -40.00
C VAL A 617 -1.50 41.03 -39.38
N ASP A 618 -2.60 41.40 -40.01
CA ASP A 618 -3.97 41.08 -39.61
C ASP A 618 -4.58 40.06 -40.58
N TYR A 619 -5.91 39.91 -40.61
CA TYR A 619 -6.57 38.94 -41.47
C TYR A 619 -7.94 39.45 -41.94
N SER A 620 -8.39 38.99 -43.12
CA SER A 620 -9.67 39.40 -43.72
C SER A 620 -10.78 38.34 -43.61
N VAL A 621 -10.40 37.12 -43.23
CA VAL A 621 -11.27 35.94 -43.07
C VAL A 621 -11.84 35.84 -41.64
N PRO A 622 -12.86 35.00 -41.39
CA PRO A 622 -13.30 34.72 -40.02
C PRO A 622 -12.17 34.17 -39.14
N GLU A 623 -12.07 34.64 -37.89
CA GLU A 623 -11.01 34.24 -36.95
C GLU A 623 -10.96 32.72 -36.72
N ALA A 624 -12.13 32.07 -36.70
CA ALA A 624 -12.23 30.61 -36.52
C ALA A 624 -11.55 29.85 -37.68
N ASP A 625 -11.76 30.29 -38.92
CA ASP A 625 -11.17 29.67 -40.11
C ASP A 625 -9.64 29.83 -40.09
N LEU A 626 -9.16 31.04 -39.76
CA LEU A 626 -7.73 31.28 -39.63
C LEU A 626 -7.09 30.48 -38.49
N ALA A 627 -7.78 30.35 -37.35
CA ALA A 627 -7.31 29.56 -36.23
C ALA A 627 -7.23 28.06 -36.56
N ASP A 628 -8.11 27.55 -37.42
CA ASP A 628 -8.07 26.17 -37.89
C ASP A 628 -6.93 25.95 -38.89
N TRP A 629 -6.68 26.91 -39.79
CA TRP A 629 -5.52 26.85 -40.69
C TRP A 629 -4.19 26.92 -39.91
N LEU A 630 -4.09 27.81 -38.92
CA LEU A 630 -2.91 27.92 -38.05
C LEU A 630 -2.66 26.67 -37.19
N ARG A 631 -3.67 25.83 -36.94
CA ARG A 631 -3.51 24.53 -36.25
C ARG A 631 -3.08 23.40 -37.16
N ASN A 632 -3.13 23.61 -38.48
CA ASN A 632 -3.01 22.55 -39.45
C ASN A 632 -1.76 22.73 -40.34
N PRO A 633 -0.56 22.46 -39.79
CA PRO A 633 0.70 22.59 -40.53
C PRO A 633 0.87 21.51 -41.60
N GLU A 634 0.09 20.42 -41.55
CA GLU A 634 0.14 19.34 -42.54
C GLU A 634 -0.55 19.74 -43.85
N PHE A 635 -1.67 20.47 -43.76
CA PHE A 635 -2.52 20.76 -44.91
C PHE A 635 -2.58 22.24 -45.32
N THR A 636 -2.05 23.17 -44.52
CA THR A 636 -2.06 24.61 -44.86
C THR A 636 -0.69 25.27 -44.70
N PRO A 637 -0.36 26.33 -45.46
CA PRO A 637 0.92 27.04 -45.33
C PRO A 637 0.95 28.07 -44.21
N TYR A 638 -0.20 28.35 -43.60
CA TYR A 638 -0.37 29.42 -42.62
C TYR A 638 0.60 29.32 -41.44
N PRO A 639 0.86 28.14 -40.84
CA PRO A 639 1.82 28.03 -39.74
C PRO A 639 3.24 28.41 -40.14
N ALA A 640 3.73 27.91 -41.28
CA ALA A 640 5.09 28.18 -41.74
C ALA A 640 5.28 29.66 -42.12
N LEU A 641 4.31 30.24 -42.84
CA LEU A 641 4.35 31.63 -43.27
C LEU A 641 4.21 32.58 -42.08
N ALA A 642 3.32 32.31 -41.13
CA ALA A 642 3.17 33.10 -39.90
C ALA A 642 4.48 33.16 -39.10
N GLN A 643 5.16 32.02 -38.95
CA GLN A 643 6.44 31.97 -38.26
C GLN A 643 7.54 32.74 -38.99
N SER A 644 7.64 32.55 -40.31
CA SER A 644 8.63 33.24 -41.13
C SER A 644 8.42 34.75 -41.09
N LEU A 645 7.16 35.23 -41.13
CA LEU A 645 6.81 36.64 -40.96
C LEU A 645 7.22 37.19 -39.58
N LEU A 646 6.92 36.47 -38.50
CA LEU A 646 7.29 36.89 -37.13
C LEU A 646 8.81 36.95 -36.94
N LEU A 647 9.55 35.99 -37.51
CA LEU A 647 11.01 36.00 -37.51
C LEU A 647 11.57 37.16 -38.34
N ARG A 648 10.96 37.43 -39.50
CA ARG A 648 11.45 38.41 -40.46
C ARG A 648 11.19 39.84 -40.02
N LEU A 649 9.98 40.13 -39.57
CA LEU A 649 9.59 41.45 -39.10
C LEU A 649 10.25 41.74 -37.74
N ASN A 650 10.43 40.72 -36.89
CA ASN A 650 10.98 40.87 -35.56
C ASN A 650 10.33 42.09 -34.86
N SER A 651 10.99 42.78 -33.93
CA SER A 651 10.44 43.99 -33.30
C SER A 651 10.20 45.20 -34.25
N ARG A 652 10.28 45.02 -35.57
CA ARG A 652 9.97 46.04 -36.59
C ARG A 652 8.73 45.58 -37.38
N GLY A 653 7.57 46.08 -37.00
CA GLY A 653 6.32 45.81 -37.72
C GLY A 653 6.27 46.49 -39.09
N LEU A 654 5.21 46.20 -39.84
CA LEU A 654 4.87 46.98 -41.03
C LEU A 654 4.30 48.35 -40.62
N LYS A 655 4.51 49.38 -41.45
CA LYS A 655 3.98 50.74 -41.24
C LYS A 655 2.44 50.77 -41.17
N ARG A 656 1.78 49.81 -41.82
CA ARG A 656 0.32 49.62 -41.83
C ARG A 656 -0.01 48.12 -41.97
N PRO A 657 -1.22 47.67 -41.58
CA PRO A 657 -1.58 46.25 -41.60
C PRO A 657 -1.62 45.62 -43.01
N VAL A 658 -1.23 44.35 -43.13
CA VAL A 658 -1.41 43.52 -44.35
C VAL A 658 -2.04 42.18 -43.95
N PHE A 659 -3.00 41.69 -44.74
CA PHE A 659 -3.76 40.48 -44.41
C PHE A 659 -2.93 39.22 -44.64
N LEU A 660 -2.85 38.35 -43.62
CA LEU A 660 -2.14 37.06 -43.69
C LEU A 660 -2.74 36.13 -44.75
N ASP A 661 -4.05 36.09 -44.92
CA ASP A 661 -4.73 35.29 -45.94
C ASP A 661 -4.40 35.76 -47.37
N VAL A 662 -4.19 37.06 -47.57
CA VAL A 662 -3.74 37.61 -48.85
C VAL A 662 -2.27 37.31 -49.10
N ILE A 663 -1.42 37.38 -48.06
CA ILE A 663 -0.01 36.96 -48.14
C ILE A 663 0.09 35.47 -48.47
N ALA A 664 -0.68 34.67 -47.72
CA ALA A 664 -1.26 33.36 -48.05
C ALA A 664 -1.32 33.07 -49.54
N PHE A 665 -2.35 33.68 -50.12
CA PHE A 665 -2.72 33.53 -51.51
C PHE A 665 -1.62 33.96 -52.48
N ASN A 666 -1.00 35.11 -52.28
CA ASN A 666 0.04 35.63 -53.18
C ASN A 666 1.29 34.74 -53.19
N TYR A 667 1.66 34.19 -52.03
CA TYR A 667 2.77 33.24 -51.93
C TYR A 667 2.47 31.97 -52.73
N GLU A 668 1.32 31.35 -52.51
CA GLU A 668 0.94 30.10 -53.19
C GLU A 668 0.72 30.27 -54.70
N ASN A 669 0.34 31.47 -55.15
CA ASN A 669 0.17 31.77 -56.58
C ASN A 669 1.45 32.25 -57.27
N SER A 670 2.57 32.31 -56.56
CA SER A 670 3.87 32.64 -57.15
C SER A 670 4.38 31.49 -58.03
N PRO A 671 4.77 31.73 -59.31
CA PRO A 671 5.13 30.65 -60.23
C PRO A 671 6.27 29.76 -59.71
N GLY A 672 6.03 28.45 -59.67
CA GLY A 672 7.05 27.43 -59.38
C GLY A 672 7.35 27.21 -57.91
N GLN A 673 6.58 27.79 -56.99
CA GLN A 673 6.82 27.68 -55.55
C GLN A 673 5.84 26.70 -54.88
N PRO A 674 6.33 25.69 -54.12
CA PRO A 674 5.45 24.79 -53.37
C PRO A 674 4.84 25.51 -52.15
N SER A 675 3.65 25.08 -51.73
CA SER A 675 3.06 25.51 -50.46
C SER A 675 3.93 24.99 -49.30
N PRO A 676 4.55 25.87 -48.48
CA PRO A 676 5.46 25.45 -47.42
C PRO A 676 4.71 24.76 -46.28
N ARG A 677 5.30 23.72 -45.69
CA ARG A 677 4.76 23.05 -44.49
C ARG A 677 5.62 23.33 -43.26
N LEU A 678 6.91 23.46 -43.50
CA LEU A 678 7.91 23.78 -42.48
C LEU A 678 8.47 25.19 -42.72
N LEU A 679 9.07 25.76 -41.67
CA LEU A 679 9.67 27.08 -41.73
C LEU A 679 10.81 27.15 -42.77
N GLU A 680 11.59 26.08 -42.88
CA GLU A 680 12.67 25.92 -43.85
C GLU A 680 12.20 25.82 -45.31
N ASP A 681 10.93 25.47 -45.55
CA ASP A 681 10.34 25.43 -46.90
C ASP A 681 9.97 26.84 -47.41
N VAL A 682 10.00 27.85 -46.54
CA VAL A 682 9.59 29.21 -46.89
C VAL A 682 10.72 29.94 -47.62
N ASP A 683 10.51 30.21 -48.90
CA ASP A 683 11.34 31.11 -49.69
C ASP A 683 11.08 32.56 -49.23
N THR A 684 12.05 33.09 -48.48
CA THR A 684 11.97 34.45 -47.93
C THR A 684 11.80 35.53 -48.98
N GLY A 685 12.35 35.37 -50.19
CA GLY A 685 12.21 36.36 -51.26
C GLY A 685 10.78 36.40 -51.81
N VAL A 686 10.16 35.23 -51.93
CA VAL A 686 8.76 35.09 -52.37
C VAL A 686 7.81 35.63 -51.29
N LEU A 687 8.10 35.33 -50.01
CA LEU A 687 7.33 35.87 -48.89
C LEU A 687 7.35 37.41 -48.87
N GLU A 688 8.51 38.02 -49.02
CA GLU A 688 8.64 39.48 -49.06
C GLU A 688 7.86 40.09 -50.24
N ALA A 689 7.92 39.46 -51.43
CA ALA A 689 7.15 39.88 -52.59
C ALA A 689 5.64 39.76 -52.35
N ALA A 690 5.18 38.67 -51.74
CA ALA A 690 3.78 38.44 -51.39
C ALA A 690 3.23 39.51 -50.42
N VAL A 691 4.05 39.95 -49.44
CA VAL A 691 3.71 41.06 -48.55
C VAL A 691 3.61 42.39 -49.31
N VAL A 692 4.55 42.67 -50.22
CA VAL A 692 4.52 43.90 -51.04
C VAL A 692 3.30 43.95 -51.93
N GLU A 693 2.96 42.83 -52.56
CA GLU A 693 1.74 42.72 -53.37
C GLU A 693 0.49 42.92 -52.52
N GLY A 694 0.39 42.24 -51.36
CA GLY A 694 -0.73 42.42 -50.43
C GLY A 694 -0.89 43.86 -49.95
N TRP A 695 0.23 44.56 -49.69
CA TRP A 695 0.24 45.98 -49.35
C TRP A 695 -0.29 46.84 -50.49
N ASN A 696 0.26 46.67 -51.70
CA ASN A 696 -0.10 47.49 -52.86
C ASN A 696 -1.57 47.31 -53.23
N VAL A 697 -2.08 46.07 -53.18
CA VAL A 697 -3.49 45.75 -53.39
C VAL A 697 -4.37 46.41 -52.34
N ARG A 698 -4.00 46.30 -51.05
CA ARG A 698 -4.81 46.85 -49.95
C ARG A 698 -4.90 48.38 -49.96
N TYR A 699 -3.83 49.06 -50.36
CA TYR A 699 -3.74 50.52 -50.25
C TYR A 699 -3.80 51.27 -51.60
N GLY A 700 -3.82 50.57 -52.73
CA GLY A 700 -3.78 51.19 -54.06
C GLY A 700 -2.47 51.94 -54.32
N GLU A 701 -1.37 51.47 -53.74
CA GLU A 701 -0.04 52.09 -53.81
C GLU A 701 0.93 51.23 -54.66
N THR A 702 2.14 51.76 -54.90
CA THR A 702 3.21 51.02 -55.59
C THR A 702 4.50 51.12 -54.80
N ALA A 703 4.58 50.32 -53.72
CA ALA A 703 5.81 50.10 -53.01
C ALA A 703 6.74 49.18 -53.85
N PRO A 704 7.96 49.63 -54.22
CA PRO A 704 8.91 48.85 -55.01
C PRO A 704 9.64 47.74 -54.23
N GLY A 705 9.41 47.59 -52.92
CA GLY A 705 10.03 46.51 -52.14
C GLY A 705 9.72 46.51 -50.63
N PHE A 706 9.92 45.36 -50.01
CA PHE A 706 9.54 45.06 -48.62
C PHE A 706 10.17 46.01 -47.59
N ALA A 707 11.44 46.40 -47.79
CA ALA A 707 12.13 47.31 -46.88
C ALA A 707 11.44 48.67 -46.72
N GLN A 708 10.66 49.12 -47.71
CA GLN A 708 9.94 50.40 -47.63
C GLN A 708 8.66 50.31 -46.78
N LEU A 709 8.22 49.10 -46.48
CA LEU A 709 7.02 48.80 -45.70
C LEU A 709 7.30 48.72 -44.19
N LEU A 710 8.57 48.57 -43.78
CA LEU A 710 8.96 48.42 -42.38
C LEU A 710 8.87 49.74 -41.60
N ALA A 711 8.35 49.68 -40.38
CA ALA A 711 8.16 50.82 -39.47
C ALA A 711 9.45 51.29 -38.78
#